data_AF-A0A2W1JL18-F1
#
_entry.id   AF-A0A2W1JL18-F1
#
_cell.length_a   1.000
_cell.length_b   1.000
_cell.length_c   1.000
_cell.angle_alpha   90.00
_cell.angle_beta   90.00
_cell.angle_gamma   90.00
#
_symmetry.space_group_name_H-M   'P 1'
#
loop_
_entity.id
_entity.type
_entity.pdbx_description
1 polymer ?
#
loop_
_entity_poly.entity_id
_entity_poly.type
_entity_poly.pdbx_seq_one_letter_code
_entity_poly.pdbx_strand_id
1 'polypeptide(L)'
;MRQNRLKSLPTTKLSLAIGFGVLVSPAIACAPVESIPFRGAAVPDWYEAHRIHAHSRISPLAYARYKKNAQRRAQKGKPAYPPRIQTWLEAYRKAGAGFKKLGAPAFTRHIKTQDEDPIWPSAVPVDAQGRPQLRQVKNQVQPMVTEAHAAGRKFLAYYWDVSDTRMFKLNPEWGCKTVNGAPAGHKAKGQYLDISSPFGDVVAQRLQELQRYGADGVYLDFRHYPPEGCYGTALESSFRQANPRLARRKRTFPTYQEALKQFQAKAMAKVMNEWSEQFRNDPNFAFIVSTTSLPTLVNPEMTADLARAGIPKTEYHVATRHGINLRLFRNHPDLLLNKPSDAVQMALGWNLLRTISGASPHVWINGVPTYEQLFSAVGAVVTHGGVANVDVDELNITAAVNRRGATPRDVLEKIFALDQQLGPLFEGAAPVRRVAVHFSETSRNKRSLRKRWIDVAGPVTEVFELLLDKQIPTAVIDDRILAEGDLSVYQHIISPTVSELSEQQQKNIDRHNVKLLSIEAPPAFNRTRRYRKALTPVFKDPAMTPVKIEALPEGYQAVLWSAPKKQKTLLSIISPSFSQVQTQTLAHPLSTQGIKSLPSTRSQPVSIEIDWQQLGYSNQTICATDGLTGQSLGRPRQRMKVDLKAQWHLLSFEPCS
;
A
#
# COMPACT_ATOMS: atom_id res chain seq x y z
N MET A 1 16.94 -74.22 -19.73
CA MET A 1 16.00 -74.57 -20.82
C MET A 1 14.97 -73.45 -20.98
N ARG A 2 14.59 -73.19 -22.24
CA ARG A 2 13.61 -72.22 -22.77
C ARG A 2 14.08 -70.77 -22.99
N GLN A 3 14.35 -70.55 -24.28
CA GLN A 3 14.56 -69.34 -25.04
C GLN A 3 13.30 -68.45 -25.09
N ASN A 4 13.46 -67.13 -25.30
CA ASN A 4 12.96 -66.50 -26.53
C ASN A 4 13.40 -65.03 -26.71
N ARG A 5 14.07 -64.81 -27.86
CA ARG A 5 13.94 -63.71 -28.85
C ARG A 5 14.18 -62.26 -28.40
N LEU A 6 15.44 -61.84 -28.55
CA LEU A 6 15.81 -60.46 -28.89
C LEU A 6 15.77 -60.28 -30.41
N LYS A 7 15.06 -59.25 -30.87
CA LYS A 7 15.07 -58.78 -32.27
C LYS A 7 16.25 -57.83 -32.49
N SER A 8 16.91 -58.03 -33.61
CA SER A 8 18.05 -57.32 -34.18
C SER A 8 17.80 -55.83 -34.45
N LEU A 9 18.80 -54.99 -34.15
CA LEU A 9 18.97 -53.66 -34.72
C LEU A 9 20.17 -53.67 -35.69
N PRO A 10 20.12 -52.92 -36.81
CA PRO A 10 21.16 -52.94 -37.82
C PRO A 10 22.37 -52.08 -37.45
N THR A 11 23.55 -52.62 -37.76
CA THR A 11 24.84 -51.96 -37.75
C THR A 11 24.92 -50.93 -38.87
N THR A 12 25.24 -49.68 -38.53
CA THR A 12 25.68 -48.68 -39.51
C THR A 12 26.96 -48.02 -39.03
N LYS A 13 27.92 -47.96 -39.96
CA LYS A 13 29.32 -47.58 -39.80
C LYS A 13 29.49 -46.17 -39.20
N LEU A 14 30.36 -46.06 -38.21
CA LEU A 14 30.83 -44.78 -37.67
C LEU A 14 31.98 -44.29 -38.57
N SER A 15 31.74 -43.23 -39.35
CA SER A 15 32.79 -42.47 -40.00
C SER A 15 33.29 -41.39 -39.05
N LEU A 16 34.58 -41.43 -38.74
CA LEU A 16 35.29 -40.49 -37.89
C LEU A 16 35.50 -39.17 -38.66
N ALA A 17 34.82 -38.10 -38.25
CA ALA A 17 35.11 -36.74 -38.70
C ALA A 17 35.64 -35.94 -37.51
N ILE A 18 36.94 -35.66 -37.52
CA ILE A 18 37.62 -34.79 -36.56
C ILE A 18 37.32 -33.34 -36.98
N GLY A 19 36.35 -32.72 -36.29
CA GLY A 19 36.04 -31.31 -36.42
C GLY A 19 36.48 -30.56 -35.17
N PHE A 20 37.40 -29.60 -35.34
CA PHE A 20 37.76 -28.62 -34.31
C PHE A 20 36.54 -27.76 -33.97
N GLY A 21 35.87 -28.08 -32.86
CA GLY A 21 34.76 -27.31 -32.32
C GLY A 21 35.22 -26.35 -31.23
N VAL A 22 35.16 -25.06 -31.52
CA VAL A 22 35.28 -23.98 -30.52
C VAL A 22 34.14 -24.13 -29.51
N LEU A 23 34.48 -24.29 -28.23
CA LEU A 23 33.54 -24.32 -27.11
C LEU A 23 32.92 -22.92 -26.90
N VAL A 24 31.81 -22.65 -27.60
CA VAL A 24 30.90 -21.56 -27.24
C VAL A 24 29.93 -22.12 -26.20
N SER A 25 30.00 -21.61 -24.98
CA SER A 25 29.01 -21.93 -23.93
C SER A 25 27.59 -21.62 -24.43
N PRO A 26 26.59 -22.49 -24.19
CA PRO A 26 25.22 -22.15 -24.50
C PRO A 26 24.78 -21.02 -23.56
N ALA A 27 24.59 -19.83 -24.13
CA ALA A 27 23.81 -18.80 -23.50
C ALA A 27 22.41 -19.39 -23.23
N ILE A 28 22.05 -19.46 -21.95
CA ILE A 28 20.70 -19.83 -21.54
C ILE A 28 19.78 -18.73 -22.08
N ALA A 29 19.12 -19.00 -23.20
CA ALA A 29 18.06 -18.17 -23.72
C ALA A 29 16.91 -18.23 -22.73
N CYS A 30 16.80 -17.21 -21.87
CA CYS A 30 15.56 -16.94 -21.16
C CYS A 30 14.49 -16.72 -22.23
N ALA A 31 13.45 -17.55 -22.24
CA ALA A 31 12.30 -17.35 -23.11
C ALA A 31 11.81 -15.90 -22.96
N PRO A 32 11.51 -15.18 -24.06
CA PRO A 32 10.94 -13.85 -23.99
C PRO A 32 9.60 -13.98 -23.26
N VAL A 33 9.52 -13.37 -22.08
CA VAL A 33 8.25 -13.18 -21.37
C VAL A 33 7.41 -12.32 -22.29
N GLU A 34 6.30 -12.86 -22.80
CA GLU A 34 5.34 -12.08 -23.58
C GLU A 34 4.99 -10.82 -22.80
N SER A 35 5.22 -9.66 -23.40
CA SER A 35 4.95 -8.36 -22.79
C SER A 35 3.44 -8.20 -22.67
N ILE A 36 2.88 -8.51 -21.50
CA ILE A 36 1.49 -8.18 -21.15
C ILE A 36 1.35 -6.65 -21.32
N PRO A 37 0.43 -6.13 -22.15
CA PRO A 37 0.29 -4.69 -22.35
C PRO A 37 0.07 -3.99 -21.01
N PHE A 38 0.65 -2.80 -20.85
CA PHE A 38 0.47 -1.96 -19.67
C PHE A 38 -1.02 -1.62 -19.50
N ARG A 39 -1.74 -2.42 -18.73
CA ARG A 39 -3.13 -2.20 -18.35
C ARG A 39 -3.16 -2.19 -16.83
N GLY A 40 -3.49 -1.03 -16.26
CA GLY A 40 -3.67 -0.88 -14.83
C GLY A 40 -4.81 -1.75 -14.31
N ALA A 41 -4.99 -1.76 -12.98
CA ALA A 41 -6.12 -2.44 -12.37
C ALA A 41 -7.44 -1.90 -12.94
N ALA A 42 -8.43 -2.77 -13.14
CA ALA A 42 -9.80 -2.32 -13.32
C ALA A 42 -10.25 -1.69 -11.99
N VAL A 43 -10.54 -0.39 -12.00
CA VAL A 43 -10.99 0.35 -10.82
C VAL A 43 -12.43 0.73 -11.04
N PRO A 44 -13.36 0.30 -10.18
CA PRO A 44 -14.75 0.72 -10.30
C PRO A 44 -14.92 2.22 -10.14
N ASP A 45 -15.81 2.83 -10.92
CA ASP A 45 -16.08 4.27 -10.83
C ASP A 45 -16.46 4.69 -9.40
N TRP A 46 -17.26 3.87 -8.71
CA TRP A 46 -17.64 4.11 -7.32
C TRP A 46 -16.43 4.16 -6.37
N TYR A 47 -15.35 3.45 -6.68
CA TYR A 47 -14.16 3.40 -5.84
C TYR A 47 -13.40 4.73 -5.86
N GLU A 48 -13.34 5.39 -7.03
CA GLU A 48 -12.62 6.65 -7.22
C GLU A 48 -13.51 7.88 -6.96
N ALA A 49 -14.83 7.73 -7.09
CA ALA A 49 -15.82 8.75 -6.74
C ALA A 49 -15.83 9.08 -5.24
N HIS A 50 -15.27 8.20 -4.40
CA HIS A 50 -15.16 8.36 -2.96
C HIS A 50 -13.70 8.29 -2.52
N ARG A 51 -13.28 9.22 -1.66
CA ARG A 51 -11.90 9.32 -1.15
C ARG A 51 -11.77 8.88 0.29
N ILE A 52 -12.89 8.62 0.97
CA ILE A 52 -12.92 8.19 2.37
C ILE A 52 -13.80 6.94 2.51
N HIS A 53 -13.17 5.80 2.79
CA HIS A 53 -13.83 4.52 3.03
C HIS A 53 -13.74 4.14 4.53
N ALA A 54 -14.59 3.21 4.96
CA ALA A 54 -14.56 2.71 6.34
C ALA A 54 -13.87 1.34 6.45
N HIS A 55 -13.03 1.20 7.47
CA HIS A 55 -12.39 -0.05 7.86
C HIS A 55 -13.00 -0.55 9.16
N SER A 56 -13.83 -1.59 9.09
CA SER A 56 -14.37 -2.22 10.29
C SER A 56 -13.38 -3.22 10.91
N ARG A 57 -13.61 -3.62 12.16
CA ARG A 57 -12.83 -4.66 12.85
C ARG A 57 -13.66 -5.89 13.23
N ILE A 58 -14.93 -5.93 12.81
CA ILE A 58 -15.86 -7.00 13.17
C ILE A 58 -15.45 -8.30 12.49
N SER A 59 -15.35 -9.39 13.26
CA SER A 59 -15.33 -10.73 12.69
C SER A 59 -16.24 -11.71 13.45
N PRO A 60 -16.90 -12.64 12.74
CA PRO A 60 -17.70 -13.70 13.37
C PRO A 60 -16.92 -14.49 14.41
N LEU A 61 -15.63 -14.73 14.13
CA LEU A 61 -14.76 -15.44 15.05
C LEU A 61 -14.44 -14.62 16.29
N ALA A 62 -14.22 -13.31 16.16
CA ALA A 62 -14.07 -12.41 17.31
C ALA A 62 -15.34 -12.43 18.17
N TYR A 63 -16.51 -12.38 17.54
CA TYR A 63 -17.80 -12.52 18.22
C TYR A 63 -17.96 -13.89 18.93
N ALA A 64 -17.66 -14.99 18.26
CA ALA A 64 -17.75 -16.34 18.84
C ALA A 64 -16.80 -16.53 20.02
N ARG A 65 -15.55 -16.06 19.89
CA ARG A 65 -14.56 -16.06 20.99
C ARG A 65 -15.05 -15.21 22.16
N TYR A 66 -15.58 -14.03 21.89
CA TYR A 66 -16.13 -13.16 22.91
C TYR A 66 -17.28 -13.82 23.66
N LYS A 67 -18.25 -14.40 22.95
CA LYS A 67 -19.39 -15.13 23.54
C LYS A 67 -18.91 -16.27 24.45
N LYS A 68 -17.95 -17.08 23.98
CA LYS A 68 -17.35 -18.16 24.77
C LYS A 68 -16.64 -17.65 26.04
N ASN A 69 -15.91 -16.54 25.93
CA ASN A 69 -15.24 -15.93 27.08
C ASN A 69 -16.24 -15.33 28.07
N ALA A 70 -17.32 -14.71 27.60
CA ALA A 70 -18.40 -14.20 28.45
C ALA A 70 -19.07 -15.33 29.24
N GLN A 71 -19.39 -16.45 28.59
CA GLN A 71 -19.93 -17.65 29.24
C GLN A 71 -18.98 -18.21 30.31
N ARG A 72 -17.68 -18.32 30.00
CA ARG A 72 -16.65 -18.77 30.96
C ARG A 72 -16.51 -17.84 32.16
N ARG A 73 -16.71 -16.53 31.99
CA ARG A 73 -16.69 -15.56 33.10
C ARG A 73 -17.92 -15.72 33.99
N ALA A 74 -19.10 -15.84 33.39
CA ALA A 74 -20.35 -16.07 34.11
C ALA A 74 -20.26 -17.35 34.97
N GLN A 75 -19.73 -18.43 34.41
CA GLN A 75 -19.46 -19.69 35.14
C GLN A 75 -18.49 -19.52 36.32
N LYS A 76 -17.63 -18.49 36.31
CA LYS A 76 -16.67 -18.19 37.39
C LYS A 76 -17.20 -17.13 38.38
N GLY A 77 -18.50 -16.80 38.34
CA GLY A 77 -19.08 -15.72 39.14
C GLY A 77 -18.50 -14.33 38.83
N LYS A 78 -17.76 -14.18 37.73
CA LYS A 78 -17.21 -12.89 37.32
C LYS A 78 -18.31 -12.12 36.59
N PRO A 79 -18.39 -10.78 36.77
CA PRO A 79 -19.35 -9.98 36.03
C PRO A 79 -19.19 -10.25 34.53
N ALA A 80 -20.33 -10.49 33.89
CA ALA A 80 -20.42 -10.58 32.45
C ALA A 80 -19.74 -9.35 31.84
N TYR A 81 -19.16 -9.49 30.66
CA TYR A 81 -18.73 -8.29 29.97
C TYR A 81 -19.94 -7.34 29.81
N PRO A 82 -19.74 -6.00 29.81
CA PRO A 82 -20.81 -5.04 29.54
C PRO A 82 -21.59 -5.45 28.27
N PRO A 83 -22.84 -4.96 28.06
CA PRO A 83 -23.80 -5.39 27.01
C PRO A 83 -23.34 -5.31 25.53
N ARG A 84 -22.05 -5.14 25.28
CA ARG A 84 -21.32 -5.20 24.02
C ARG A 84 -21.68 -6.39 23.12
N ILE A 85 -22.14 -7.54 23.62
CA ILE A 85 -22.47 -8.70 22.75
C ILE A 85 -23.64 -8.40 21.82
N GLN A 86 -24.73 -7.85 22.36
CA GLN A 86 -25.91 -7.55 21.56
C GLN A 86 -25.58 -6.44 20.57
N THR A 87 -24.91 -5.38 21.04
CA THR A 87 -24.42 -4.29 20.20
C THR A 87 -23.49 -4.77 19.10
N TRP A 88 -22.60 -5.72 19.37
CA TRP A 88 -21.70 -6.30 18.36
C TRP A 88 -22.44 -7.14 17.33
N LEU A 89 -23.39 -7.98 17.76
CA LEU A 89 -24.17 -8.79 16.83
C LEU A 89 -25.08 -7.91 15.96
N GLU A 90 -25.61 -6.85 16.53
CA GLU A 90 -26.37 -5.85 15.79
C GLU A 90 -25.48 -5.08 14.81
N ALA A 91 -24.32 -4.59 15.25
CA ALA A 91 -23.34 -3.95 14.39
C ALA A 91 -22.89 -4.88 13.26
N TYR A 92 -22.77 -6.18 13.53
CA TYR A 92 -22.46 -7.18 12.52
C TYR A 92 -23.59 -7.37 11.50
N ARG A 93 -24.85 -7.41 11.94
CA ARG A 93 -26.00 -7.67 11.06
C ARG A 93 -26.55 -6.45 10.33
N LYS A 94 -26.32 -5.25 10.87
CA LYS A 94 -26.87 -3.98 10.38
C LYS A 94 -25.77 -2.98 10.03
N ALA A 95 -24.68 -3.49 9.47
CA ALA A 95 -23.48 -2.69 9.22
C ALA A 95 -23.71 -1.67 8.12
N GLY A 96 -24.39 -2.07 7.04
CA GLY A 96 -24.82 -1.18 5.97
C GLY A 96 -25.60 0.00 6.51
N ALA A 97 -26.63 -0.24 7.31
CA ALA A 97 -27.43 0.80 7.95
C ALA A 97 -26.59 1.67 8.91
N GLY A 98 -25.68 1.09 9.68
CA GLY A 98 -24.78 1.81 10.57
C GLY A 98 -23.82 2.74 9.83
N PHE A 99 -23.15 2.23 8.80
CA PHE A 99 -22.27 3.02 7.92
C PHE A 99 -23.05 4.05 7.11
N LYS A 100 -24.32 3.76 6.74
CA LYS A 100 -25.22 4.76 6.18
C LYS A 100 -25.40 5.97 7.10
N LYS A 101 -25.67 5.74 8.38
CA LYS A 101 -25.79 6.81 9.37
C LYS A 101 -24.50 7.59 9.59
N LEU A 102 -23.34 6.91 9.52
CA LEU A 102 -22.04 7.59 9.60
C LEU A 102 -21.69 8.39 8.35
N GLY A 103 -22.36 8.14 7.22
CA GLY A 103 -22.06 8.77 5.93
C GLY A 103 -21.01 8.04 5.08
N ALA A 104 -20.45 6.91 5.55
CA ALA A 104 -19.43 6.16 4.82
C ALA A 104 -20.02 5.48 3.57
N PRO A 105 -19.47 5.67 2.36
CA PRO A 105 -20.02 5.14 1.12
C PRO A 105 -19.71 3.65 0.90
N ALA A 106 -18.53 3.22 1.35
CA ALA A 106 -18.02 1.86 1.23
C ALA A 106 -17.36 1.42 2.53
N PHE A 107 -17.39 0.12 2.80
CA PHE A 107 -16.70 -0.44 3.96
C PHE A 107 -16.08 -1.80 3.69
N THR A 108 -15.02 -2.11 4.45
CA THR A 108 -14.29 -3.37 4.36
C THR A 108 -14.17 -4.09 5.71
N ARG A 109 -13.65 -5.32 5.66
CA ARG A 109 -13.26 -6.17 6.80
C ARG A 109 -14.39 -6.55 7.74
N HIS A 110 -15.63 -6.36 7.28
CA HIS A 110 -16.82 -6.73 8.01
C HIS A 110 -17.14 -8.23 7.91
N ILE A 111 -16.42 -8.93 7.03
CA ILE A 111 -16.22 -10.37 7.02
C ILE A 111 -14.72 -10.57 6.99
N LYS A 112 -14.15 -11.19 8.02
CA LYS A 112 -12.72 -11.47 8.10
C LYS A 112 -12.54 -12.97 8.20
N THR A 113 -12.06 -13.60 7.13
CA THR A 113 -11.50 -14.94 7.22
C THR A 113 -10.11 -14.87 7.83
N GLN A 114 -9.76 -15.80 8.71
CA GLN A 114 -8.38 -16.06 9.12
C GLN A 114 -7.96 -17.42 8.53
N ASP A 115 -7.65 -18.40 9.37
CA ASP A 115 -7.27 -19.76 9.01
C ASP A 115 -8.44 -20.75 9.14
N GLU A 116 -9.67 -20.26 9.26
CA GLU A 116 -10.91 -21.04 9.32
C GLU A 116 -11.53 -21.35 7.95
N ASP A 117 -12.48 -22.28 7.95
CA ASP A 117 -13.33 -22.55 6.79
C ASP A 117 -14.16 -21.30 6.41
N PRO A 118 -14.48 -21.13 5.12
CA PRO A 118 -15.47 -20.18 4.64
C PRO A 118 -16.75 -20.20 5.47
N ILE A 119 -17.27 -19.01 5.81
CA ILE A 119 -18.59 -18.83 6.43
C ILE A 119 -19.72 -18.79 5.38
N TRP A 120 -19.49 -19.41 4.23
CA TRP A 120 -20.40 -19.51 3.10
C TRP A 120 -20.27 -20.89 2.43
N PRO A 121 -21.28 -21.33 1.67
CA PRO A 121 -21.16 -22.54 0.86
C PRO A 121 -20.04 -22.40 -0.16
N SER A 122 -19.05 -23.27 -0.08
CA SER A 122 -17.91 -23.27 -1.00
C SER A 122 -17.85 -24.56 -1.82
N ALA A 123 -17.40 -24.44 -3.07
CA ALA A 123 -17.12 -25.56 -3.96
C ALA A 123 -15.85 -26.34 -3.56
N VAL A 124 -15.02 -25.77 -2.67
CA VAL A 124 -13.73 -26.33 -2.24
C VAL A 124 -13.61 -26.37 -0.71
N PRO A 125 -12.96 -27.40 -0.12
CA PRO A 125 -12.41 -28.58 -0.79
C PRO A 125 -13.49 -29.55 -1.25
N VAL A 126 -13.11 -30.45 -2.16
CA VAL A 126 -13.92 -31.60 -2.58
C VAL A 126 -13.52 -32.86 -1.82
N ASP A 127 -14.44 -33.82 -1.65
CA ASP A 127 -14.16 -35.16 -1.13
C ASP A 127 -13.53 -36.07 -2.20
N ALA A 128 -13.28 -37.34 -1.85
CA ALA A 128 -12.71 -38.32 -2.78
C ALA A 128 -13.59 -38.60 -4.01
N GLN A 129 -14.88 -38.23 -3.97
CA GLN A 129 -15.83 -38.35 -5.07
C GLN A 129 -15.99 -37.02 -5.84
N GLY A 130 -15.16 -36.01 -5.56
CA GLY A 130 -15.25 -34.70 -6.20
C GLY A 130 -16.42 -33.84 -5.69
N ARG A 131 -17.08 -34.21 -4.59
CA ARG A 131 -18.21 -33.45 -4.05
C ARG A 131 -17.73 -32.39 -3.06
N PRO A 132 -18.17 -31.13 -3.16
CA PRO A 132 -17.78 -30.09 -2.23
C PRO A 132 -18.20 -30.36 -0.77
N GLN A 133 -17.23 -30.30 0.14
CA GLN A 133 -17.42 -30.62 1.57
C GLN A 133 -18.11 -29.48 2.35
N LEU A 134 -18.14 -28.27 1.80
CA LEU A 134 -18.65 -27.07 2.47
C LEU A 134 -20.03 -26.61 1.95
N ARG A 135 -20.72 -27.41 1.14
CA ARG A 135 -22.04 -27.07 0.57
C ARG A 135 -23.13 -26.76 1.60
N GLN A 136 -23.05 -27.37 2.79
CA GLN A 136 -24.06 -27.23 3.84
C GLN A 136 -23.78 -26.08 4.82
N VAL A 137 -22.69 -25.33 4.63
CA VAL A 137 -22.41 -24.17 5.48
C VAL A 137 -23.43 -23.07 5.21
N LYS A 138 -24.08 -22.56 6.26
CA LYS A 138 -25.00 -21.43 6.13
C LYS A 138 -24.27 -20.22 5.55
N ASN A 139 -24.82 -19.64 4.48
CA ASN A 139 -24.26 -18.42 3.88
C ASN A 139 -24.44 -17.21 4.80
N GLN A 140 -23.35 -16.74 5.41
CA GLN A 140 -23.34 -15.52 6.19
C GLN A 140 -22.94 -14.28 5.37
N VAL A 141 -22.30 -14.46 4.21
CA VAL A 141 -21.85 -13.36 3.35
C VAL A 141 -23.03 -12.68 2.67
N GLN A 142 -23.87 -13.45 1.98
CA GLN A 142 -24.94 -12.90 1.14
C GLN A 142 -25.95 -12.02 1.91
N PRO A 143 -26.39 -12.37 3.14
CA PRO A 143 -27.25 -11.48 3.92
C PRO A 143 -26.58 -10.13 4.27
N MET A 144 -25.27 -10.10 4.52
CA MET A 144 -24.54 -8.85 4.80
C MET A 144 -24.41 -7.97 3.56
N VAL A 145 -24.09 -8.58 2.42
CA VAL A 145 -24.05 -7.88 1.14
C VAL A 145 -25.42 -7.29 0.82
N THR A 146 -26.48 -8.09 0.96
CA THR A 146 -27.86 -7.65 0.72
C THR A 146 -28.24 -6.48 1.64
N GLU A 147 -27.87 -6.53 2.92
CA GLU A 147 -28.14 -5.45 3.87
C GLU A 147 -27.32 -4.19 3.56
N ALA A 148 -26.06 -4.33 3.13
CA ALA A 148 -25.23 -3.22 2.67
C ALA A 148 -25.84 -2.53 1.44
N HIS A 149 -26.23 -3.31 0.43
CA HIS A 149 -26.85 -2.80 -0.79
C HIS A 149 -28.20 -2.15 -0.53
N ALA A 150 -29.04 -2.73 0.34
CA ALA A 150 -30.29 -2.10 0.77
C ALA A 150 -30.08 -0.74 1.47
N ALA A 151 -28.92 -0.57 2.12
CA ALA A 151 -28.50 0.71 2.70
C ALA A 151 -27.82 1.65 1.68
N GLY A 152 -27.64 1.23 0.43
CA GLY A 152 -26.92 1.99 -0.60
C GLY A 152 -25.41 2.06 -0.35
N ARG A 153 -24.82 1.02 0.25
CA ARG A 153 -23.40 0.94 0.63
C ARG A 153 -22.68 -0.17 -0.12
N LYS A 154 -21.42 0.11 -0.44
CA LYS A 154 -20.51 -0.85 -1.08
C LYS A 154 -19.83 -1.73 -0.05
N PHE A 155 -19.73 -3.02 -0.35
CA PHE A 155 -19.21 -4.04 0.55
C PHE A 155 -17.94 -4.70 -0.01
N LEU A 156 -16.82 -4.49 0.67
CA LEU A 156 -15.53 -5.12 0.35
C LEU A 156 -15.26 -6.31 1.28
N ALA A 157 -15.29 -7.53 0.74
CA ALA A 157 -15.05 -8.75 1.50
C ALA A 157 -13.57 -8.92 1.85
N TYR A 158 -13.20 -9.00 3.13
CA TYR A 158 -11.82 -9.31 3.51
C TYR A 158 -11.58 -10.81 3.43
N TYR A 159 -10.50 -11.19 2.75
CA TYR A 159 -10.07 -12.57 2.62
C TYR A 159 -8.60 -12.72 2.99
N TRP A 160 -8.30 -13.64 3.90
CA TRP A 160 -6.94 -14.03 4.25
C TRP A 160 -6.47 -15.14 3.31
N ASP A 161 -5.75 -14.75 2.27
CA ASP A 161 -5.40 -15.60 1.11
C ASP A 161 -4.29 -16.62 1.36
N VAL A 162 -3.66 -16.60 2.53
CA VAL A 162 -2.44 -17.39 2.77
C VAL A 162 -2.56 -18.46 3.85
N SER A 163 -3.72 -18.65 4.46
CA SER A 163 -3.88 -19.68 5.47
C SER A 163 -5.27 -20.29 5.42
N ASP A 164 -5.30 -21.61 5.57
CA ASP A 164 -6.51 -22.38 5.76
C ASP A 164 -6.14 -23.67 6.51
N THR A 165 -6.61 -23.81 7.74
CA THR A 165 -6.29 -24.96 8.60
C THR A 165 -6.79 -26.26 8.02
N ARG A 166 -7.95 -26.27 7.36
CA ARG A 166 -8.50 -27.48 6.73
C ARG A 166 -7.66 -27.87 5.52
N MET A 167 -7.34 -26.92 4.65
CA MET A 167 -6.53 -27.19 3.47
C MET A 167 -5.11 -27.64 3.84
N PHE A 168 -4.51 -27.06 4.88
CA PHE A 168 -3.22 -27.52 5.40
C PHE A 168 -3.27 -28.96 5.94
N LYS A 169 -4.36 -29.35 6.63
CA LYS A 169 -4.51 -30.73 7.12
C LYS A 169 -4.71 -31.74 6.00
N LEU A 170 -5.46 -31.35 4.97
CA LEU A 170 -5.72 -32.20 3.80
C LEU A 170 -4.50 -32.31 2.88
N ASN A 171 -3.71 -31.24 2.77
CA ASN A 171 -2.59 -31.11 1.84
C ASN A 171 -1.37 -30.45 2.54
N PRO A 172 -0.72 -31.14 3.48
CA PRO A 172 0.38 -30.57 4.27
C PRO A 172 1.59 -30.15 3.41
N GLU A 173 1.74 -30.70 2.21
CA GLU A 173 2.76 -30.35 1.24
C GLU A 173 2.57 -28.96 0.60
N TRP A 174 1.38 -28.36 0.71
CA TRP A 174 1.13 -26.97 0.32
C TRP A 174 1.62 -25.97 1.37
N GLY A 175 1.90 -26.43 2.59
CA GLY A 175 2.34 -25.57 3.68
C GLY A 175 3.79 -25.11 3.54
N CYS A 176 3.99 -23.80 3.59
CA CYS A 176 5.31 -23.21 3.67
C CYS A 176 6.06 -23.70 4.91
N LYS A 177 7.33 -24.02 4.74
CA LYS A 177 8.25 -24.32 5.84
C LYS A 177 9.21 -23.16 6.01
N THR A 178 9.80 -23.04 7.19
CA THR A 178 10.94 -22.18 7.50
C THR A 178 12.23 -22.76 6.90
N VAL A 179 13.33 -22.01 6.97
CA VAL A 179 14.67 -22.47 6.53
C VAL A 179 15.08 -23.81 7.17
N ASN A 180 14.60 -24.09 8.39
CA ASN A 180 14.89 -25.30 9.16
C ASN A 180 13.88 -26.44 8.93
N GLY A 181 12.90 -26.26 8.04
CA GLY A 181 11.89 -27.28 7.71
C GLY A 181 10.66 -27.32 8.63
N ALA A 182 10.62 -26.53 9.71
CA ALA A 182 9.42 -26.39 10.54
C ALA A 182 8.30 -25.63 9.80
N PRO A 183 7.00 -25.90 10.02
CA PRO A 183 5.91 -25.13 9.44
C PRO A 183 6.05 -23.62 9.70
N ALA A 184 5.95 -22.82 8.64
CA ALA A 184 5.97 -21.36 8.74
C ALA A 184 4.54 -20.88 8.99
N GLY A 185 4.32 -20.18 10.11
CA GLY A 185 2.99 -19.75 10.51
C GLY A 185 2.97 -18.43 11.25
N HIS A 186 1.82 -17.76 11.19
CA HIS A 186 1.53 -16.59 11.99
C HIS A 186 0.77 -17.02 13.25
N LYS A 187 1.27 -16.65 14.45
CA LYS A 187 0.69 -17.08 15.74
C LYS A 187 -0.84 -16.91 15.86
N ALA A 188 -1.40 -15.90 15.20
CA ALA A 188 -2.83 -15.57 15.25
C ALA A 188 -3.60 -15.77 13.93
N LYS A 189 -2.94 -16.26 12.86
CA LYS A 189 -3.54 -16.37 11.52
C LYS A 189 -3.19 -17.69 10.79
N GLY A 190 -2.81 -18.72 11.55
CA GLY A 190 -2.53 -20.06 11.02
C GLY A 190 -1.20 -20.23 10.29
N GLN A 191 -1.05 -21.38 9.63
CA GLN A 191 0.13 -21.74 8.83
C GLN A 191 0.04 -21.11 7.44
N TYR A 192 1.16 -20.60 6.93
CA TYR A 192 1.23 -20.08 5.57
C TYR A 192 1.15 -21.24 4.57
N LEU A 193 0.29 -21.10 3.58
CA LEU A 193 0.15 -21.98 2.43
C LEU A 193 0.73 -21.30 1.19
N ASP A 194 1.36 -22.08 0.33
CA ASP A 194 1.95 -21.60 -0.91
C ASP A 194 0.87 -21.34 -1.96
N ILE A 195 0.56 -20.07 -2.22
CA ILE A 195 -0.46 -19.66 -3.20
C ILE A 195 -0.07 -19.97 -4.66
N SER A 196 1.18 -20.38 -4.92
CA SER A 196 1.62 -20.88 -6.24
C SER A 196 1.47 -22.41 -6.38
N SER A 197 1.06 -23.10 -5.32
CA SER A 197 0.62 -24.50 -5.36
C SER A 197 -0.86 -24.60 -5.77
N PRO A 198 -1.46 -25.80 -5.88
CA PRO A 198 -2.91 -25.94 -6.12
C PRO A 198 -3.80 -25.26 -5.06
N PHE A 199 -3.23 -24.85 -3.91
CA PHE A 199 -3.93 -23.95 -2.99
C PHE A 199 -4.37 -22.63 -3.64
N GLY A 200 -3.61 -22.12 -4.61
CA GLY A 200 -3.96 -20.90 -5.34
C GLY A 200 -5.30 -21.01 -6.06
N ASP A 201 -5.63 -22.18 -6.61
CA ASP A 201 -6.91 -22.44 -7.28
C ASP A 201 -8.08 -22.45 -6.29
N VAL A 202 -7.84 -22.94 -5.08
CA VAL A 202 -8.81 -22.94 -3.98
C VAL A 202 -9.13 -21.50 -3.57
N VAL A 203 -8.10 -20.65 -3.47
CA VAL A 203 -8.28 -19.22 -3.21
C VAL A 203 -9.05 -18.56 -4.36
N ALA A 204 -8.62 -18.74 -5.61
CA ALA A 204 -9.27 -18.18 -6.79
C ALA A 204 -10.78 -18.51 -6.82
N GLN A 205 -11.13 -19.78 -6.65
CA GLN A 205 -12.52 -20.25 -6.59
C GLN A 205 -13.32 -19.53 -5.50
N ARG A 206 -12.74 -19.34 -4.30
CA ARG A 206 -13.42 -18.66 -3.19
C ARG A 206 -13.57 -17.15 -3.43
N LEU A 207 -12.61 -16.51 -4.10
CA LEU A 207 -12.75 -15.10 -4.50
C LEU A 207 -13.91 -14.93 -5.50
N GLN A 208 -14.03 -15.83 -6.48
CA GLN A 208 -15.17 -15.85 -7.40
C GLN A 208 -16.50 -16.11 -6.69
N GLU A 209 -16.52 -16.98 -5.67
CA GLU A 209 -17.71 -17.20 -4.85
C GLU A 209 -18.16 -15.92 -4.13
N LEU A 210 -17.23 -15.15 -3.56
CA LEU A 210 -17.55 -13.87 -2.92
C LEU A 210 -18.18 -12.88 -3.91
N GLN A 211 -17.66 -12.80 -5.14
CA GLN A 211 -18.27 -12.01 -6.21
C GLN A 211 -19.69 -12.52 -6.55
N ARG A 212 -19.88 -13.84 -6.72
CA ARG A 212 -21.21 -14.44 -6.99
C ARG A 212 -22.22 -14.19 -5.87
N TYR A 213 -21.77 -14.07 -4.63
CA TYR A 213 -22.61 -13.68 -3.49
C TYR A 213 -22.86 -12.16 -3.38
N GLY A 214 -22.38 -11.38 -4.36
CA GLY A 214 -22.68 -9.98 -4.57
C GLY A 214 -21.70 -9.00 -3.90
N ALA A 215 -20.55 -9.44 -3.40
CA ALA A 215 -19.56 -8.51 -2.88
C ALA A 215 -19.11 -7.54 -3.98
N ASP A 216 -18.98 -6.24 -3.66
CA ASP A 216 -18.50 -5.22 -4.60
C ASP A 216 -16.97 -5.25 -4.77
N GLY A 217 -16.28 -6.11 -4.02
CA GLY A 217 -14.84 -6.30 -4.13
C GLY A 217 -14.28 -7.22 -3.06
N VAL A 218 -13.00 -7.54 -3.21
CA VAL A 218 -12.21 -8.32 -2.24
C VAL A 218 -11.04 -7.51 -1.72
N TYR A 219 -10.67 -7.77 -0.47
CA TYR A 219 -9.59 -7.10 0.24
C TYR A 219 -8.61 -8.14 0.78
N LEU A 220 -7.46 -8.27 0.13
CA LEU A 220 -6.38 -9.20 0.48
C LEU A 220 -5.32 -8.46 1.30
N ASP A 221 -5.15 -8.83 2.57
CA ASP A 221 -4.46 -8.00 3.56
C ASP A 221 -3.05 -8.48 3.93
N PHE A 222 -2.24 -7.53 4.42
CA PHE A 222 -0.94 -7.68 5.06
C PHE A 222 0.16 -8.31 4.20
N ARG A 223 0.38 -9.62 4.28
CA ARG A 223 1.48 -10.34 3.65
C ARG A 223 0.95 -11.60 2.99
N HIS A 224 1.39 -11.85 1.75
CA HIS A 224 0.92 -13.00 0.98
C HIS A 224 1.89 -14.20 1.02
N TYR A 225 2.97 -14.10 1.78
CA TYR A 225 3.92 -15.19 2.06
C TYR A 225 4.70 -14.93 3.37
N PRO A 226 5.42 -15.94 3.91
CA PRO A 226 6.34 -15.74 5.03
C PRO A 226 7.47 -14.74 4.71
N PRO A 227 7.82 -13.82 5.63
CA PRO A 227 8.91 -12.85 5.49
C PRO A 227 10.29 -13.47 5.20
N GLU A 228 10.53 -14.67 5.70
CA GLU A 228 11.77 -15.44 5.60
C GLU A 228 11.89 -16.27 4.31
N GLY A 229 10.79 -16.37 3.55
CA GLY A 229 10.66 -17.24 2.38
C GLY A 229 9.79 -18.47 2.65
N CYS A 230 9.16 -19.01 1.61
CA CYS A 230 8.41 -20.26 1.63
C CYS A 230 9.31 -21.41 1.15
N TYR A 231 9.61 -22.36 2.03
CA TYR A 231 10.48 -23.50 1.74
C TYR A 231 9.68 -24.80 1.69
N GLY A 232 10.17 -25.78 0.92
CA GLY A 232 9.68 -27.15 0.88
C GLY A 232 8.36 -27.34 0.12
N THR A 233 8.00 -26.39 -0.74
CA THR A 233 6.76 -26.36 -1.53
C THR A 233 7.04 -26.30 -3.04
N ALA A 234 5.99 -26.15 -3.85
CA ALA A 234 6.08 -25.95 -5.29
C ALA A 234 6.88 -24.69 -5.68
N LEU A 235 6.75 -23.62 -4.90
CA LEU A 235 7.52 -22.38 -5.09
C LEU A 235 9.02 -22.60 -4.99
N GLU A 236 9.49 -23.26 -3.92
CA GLU A 236 10.93 -23.51 -3.76
C GLU A 236 11.45 -24.47 -4.84
N SER A 237 10.64 -25.48 -5.22
CA SER A 237 10.97 -26.39 -6.31
C SER A 237 11.18 -25.63 -7.63
N SER A 238 10.25 -24.73 -7.97
CA SER A 238 10.34 -23.87 -9.15
C SER A 238 11.54 -22.92 -9.09
N PHE A 239 11.82 -22.34 -7.92
CA PHE A 239 13.01 -21.52 -7.70
C PHE A 239 14.30 -22.30 -7.97
N ARG A 240 14.41 -23.53 -7.45
CA ARG A 240 15.59 -24.40 -7.61
C ARG A 240 15.80 -24.78 -9.07
N GLN A 241 14.71 -25.06 -9.80
CA GLN A 241 14.76 -25.35 -11.23
C GLN A 241 15.24 -24.13 -12.03
N ALA A 242 14.71 -22.94 -11.74
CA ALA A 242 15.11 -21.70 -12.41
C ALA A 242 16.53 -21.23 -12.03
N ASN A 243 17.06 -21.66 -10.88
CA ASN A 243 18.34 -21.19 -10.35
C ASN A 243 19.26 -22.35 -9.91
N PRO A 244 19.68 -23.25 -10.83
CA PRO A 244 20.38 -24.48 -10.48
C PRO A 244 21.71 -24.24 -9.75
N ARG A 245 22.40 -23.12 -10.02
CA ARG A 245 23.63 -22.73 -9.30
C ARG A 245 23.35 -22.37 -7.84
N LEU A 246 22.27 -21.65 -7.56
CA LEU A 246 21.87 -21.30 -6.19
C LEU A 246 21.25 -22.50 -5.47
N ALA A 247 20.55 -23.38 -6.19
CA ALA A 247 19.93 -24.59 -5.65
C ALA A 247 20.94 -25.55 -4.97
N ARG A 248 22.22 -25.51 -5.39
CA ARG A 248 23.32 -26.28 -4.77
C ARG A 248 23.80 -25.71 -3.44
N ARG A 249 23.44 -24.46 -3.10
CA ARG A 249 23.79 -23.82 -1.83
C ARG A 249 22.85 -24.30 -0.72
N LYS A 250 23.34 -24.33 0.52
CA LYS A 250 22.50 -24.53 1.71
C LYS A 250 21.45 -23.41 1.82
N ARG A 251 20.23 -23.76 2.25
CA ARG A 251 19.13 -22.80 2.49
C ARG A 251 19.48 -21.68 3.48
N THR A 252 20.45 -21.93 4.37
CA THR A 252 20.92 -20.97 5.37
C THR A 252 21.83 -19.89 4.80
N PHE A 253 22.34 -20.02 3.57
CA PHE A 253 23.18 -18.98 2.99
C PHE A 253 22.35 -17.72 2.67
N PRO A 254 22.79 -16.51 3.09
CA PRO A 254 22.03 -15.28 2.85
C PRO A 254 21.69 -15.02 1.39
N THR A 255 22.60 -15.34 0.47
CA THR A 255 22.39 -15.23 -0.98
C THR A 255 21.27 -16.12 -1.50
N TYR A 256 21.09 -17.32 -0.93
CA TYR A 256 19.98 -18.20 -1.27
C TYR A 256 18.66 -17.61 -0.79
N GLN A 257 18.61 -17.19 0.49
CA GLN A 257 17.40 -16.65 1.11
C GLN A 257 16.92 -15.39 0.38
N GLU A 258 17.85 -14.49 0.06
CA GLU A 258 17.53 -13.25 -0.66
C GLU A 258 17.01 -13.54 -2.08
N ALA A 259 17.65 -14.45 -2.82
CA ALA A 259 17.20 -14.83 -4.15
C ALA A 259 15.83 -15.53 -4.12
N LEU A 260 15.58 -16.40 -3.13
CA LEU A 260 14.29 -17.03 -2.93
C LEU A 260 13.19 -16.00 -2.61
N LYS A 261 13.46 -15.00 -1.77
CA LYS A 261 12.51 -13.92 -1.48
C LYS A 261 12.15 -13.12 -2.74
N GLN A 262 13.14 -12.79 -3.56
CA GLN A 262 12.90 -12.10 -4.83
C GLN A 262 12.09 -12.98 -5.81
N PHE A 263 12.36 -14.28 -5.86
CA PHE A 263 11.58 -15.22 -6.65
C PHE A 263 10.13 -15.34 -6.13
N GLN A 264 9.96 -15.42 -4.82
CA GLN A 264 8.67 -15.44 -4.15
C GLN A 264 7.85 -14.17 -4.47
N ALA A 265 8.48 -13.00 -4.47
CA ALA A 265 7.80 -11.76 -4.82
C ALA A 265 7.24 -11.77 -6.26
N LYS A 266 8.00 -12.34 -7.20
CA LYS A 266 7.54 -12.53 -8.59
C LYS A 266 6.40 -13.55 -8.70
N ALA A 267 6.52 -14.69 -8.01
CA ALA A 267 5.48 -15.71 -7.98
C ALA A 267 4.16 -15.17 -7.38
N MET A 268 4.26 -14.43 -6.28
CA MET A 268 3.15 -13.72 -5.65
C MET A 268 2.47 -12.75 -6.63
N ALA A 269 3.25 -11.88 -7.30
CA ALA A 269 2.70 -10.95 -8.28
C ALA A 269 2.01 -11.68 -9.44
N LYS A 270 2.59 -12.78 -9.95
CA LYS A 270 1.99 -13.60 -11.01
C LYS A 270 0.62 -14.14 -10.60
N VAL A 271 0.53 -14.81 -9.45
CA VAL A 271 -0.73 -15.39 -8.95
C VAL A 271 -1.79 -14.30 -8.72
N MET A 272 -1.41 -13.16 -8.15
CA MET A 272 -2.35 -12.05 -7.91
C MET A 272 -2.87 -11.43 -9.20
N ASN A 273 -2.02 -11.31 -10.23
CA ASN A 273 -2.45 -10.88 -11.57
C ASN A 273 -3.42 -11.92 -12.16
N GLU A 274 -3.13 -13.22 -12.08
CA GLU A 274 -4.02 -14.27 -12.57
C GLU A 274 -5.39 -14.25 -11.87
N TRP A 275 -5.44 -13.93 -10.58
CA TRP A 275 -6.71 -13.76 -9.87
C TRP A 275 -7.44 -12.51 -10.31
N SER A 276 -6.77 -11.36 -10.43
CA SER A 276 -7.44 -10.10 -10.80
C SER A 276 -7.98 -10.09 -12.22
N GLU A 277 -7.32 -10.77 -13.15
CA GLU A 277 -7.80 -10.98 -14.53
C GLU A 277 -9.19 -11.62 -14.58
N GLN A 278 -9.52 -12.50 -13.63
CA GLN A 278 -10.82 -13.16 -13.56
C GLN A 278 -11.96 -12.20 -13.27
N PHE A 279 -11.66 -11.05 -12.64
CA PHE A 279 -12.64 -10.03 -12.27
C PHE A 279 -12.68 -8.86 -13.26
N ARG A 280 -11.78 -8.82 -14.25
CA ARG A 280 -11.63 -7.68 -15.16
C ARG A 280 -12.90 -7.35 -15.97
N ASN A 281 -13.72 -8.36 -16.25
CA ASN A 281 -14.97 -8.18 -17.00
C ASN A 281 -16.10 -7.58 -16.14
N ASP A 282 -15.91 -7.48 -14.83
CA ASP A 282 -16.84 -6.81 -13.93
C ASP A 282 -16.27 -5.44 -13.53
N PRO A 283 -16.67 -4.36 -14.25
CA PRO A 283 -16.16 -3.02 -13.96
C PRO A 283 -16.61 -2.51 -12.59
N ASN A 284 -17.54 -3.19 -11.90
CA ASN A 284 -18.01 -2.79 -10.58
C ASN A 284 -17.26 -3.46 -9.44
N PHE A 285 -16.35 -4.40 -9.73
CA PHE A 285 -15.66 -5.20 -8.72
C PHE A 285 -14.26 -4.65 -8.38
N ALA A 286 -14.04 -4.28 -7.12
CA ALA A 286 -12.76 -3.78 -6.63
C ALA A 286 -11.85 -4.94 -6.16
N PHE A 287 -10.73 -5.17 -6.84
CA PHE A 287 -9.73 -6.14 -6.43
C PHE A 287 -8.58 -5.47 -5.67
N ILE A 288 -8.62 -5.49 -4.33
CA ILE A 288 -7.68 -4.76 -3.48
C ILE A 288 -6.61 -5.72 -2.91
N VAL A 289 -5.34 -5.40 -3.13
CA VAL A 289 -4.18 -6.26 -2.79
C VAL A 289 -3.18 -5.53 -1.92
N SER A 290 -2.79 -6.11 -0.79
CA SER A 290 -1.80 -5.51 0.11
C SER A 290 -0.41 -5.45 -0.51
N THR A 291 0.15 -4.24 -0.55
CA THR A 291 1.51 -3.93 -0.98
C THR A 291 2.35 -3.37 0.18
N THR A 292 2.08 -3.83 1.41
CA THR A 292 2.59 -3.29 2.68
C THR A 292 4.09 -3.00 2.71
N SER A 293 4.96 -3.82 2.11
CA SER A 293 6.42 -3.59 2.16
C SER A 293 6.97 -2.69 1.05
N LEU A 294 6.25 -2.55 -0.07
CA LEU A 294 6.70 -1.79 -1.23
C LEU A 294 6.94 -0.29 -0.94
N PRO A 295 6.07 0.42 -0.19
CA PRO A 295 6.30 1.82 0.20
C PRO A 295 7.60 2.11 0.96
N THR A 296 8.26 1.08 1.51
CA THR A 296 9.55 1.27 2.20
C THR A 296 10.72 1.42 1.24
N LEU A 297 10.55 1.09 -0.05
CA LEU A 297 11.55 1.09 -1.12
C LEU A 297 12.77 0.17 -0.93
N VAL A 298 13.03 -0.33 0.27
CA VAL A 298 14.22 -1.15 0.59
C VAL A 298 13.92 -2.64 0.78
N ASN A 299 12.67 -2.97 1.12
CA ASN A 299 12.24 -4.34 1.33
C ASN A 299 11.78 -4.98 0.00
N PRO A 300 12.43 -6.05 -0.48
CA PRO A 300 12.14 -6.68 -1.77
C PRO A 300 11.05 -7.76 -1.67
N GLU A 301 10.40 -7.88 -0.52
CA GLU A 301 9.32 -8.85 -0.27
C GLU A 301 8.10 -8.64 -1.21
N MET A 302 7.85 -7.40 -1.63
CA MET A 302 6.80 -7.04 -2.58
C MET A 302 7.39 -6.16 -3.68
N THR A 303 6.89 -6.30 -4.91
CA THR A 303 7.38 -5.58 -6.09
C THR A 303 6.30 -4.69 -6.71
N ALA A 304 6.71 -3.81 -7.61
CA ALA A 304 5.82 -3.01 -8.45
C ALA A 304 4.80 -3.86 -9.19
N ASP A 305 5.18 -5.05 -9.65
CA ASP A 305 4.24 -5.96 -10.35
C ASP A 305 3.11 -6.45 -9.46
N LEU A 306 3.30 -6.54 -8.14
CA LEU A 306 2.19 -6.80 -7.21
C LEU A 306 1.23 -5.61 -7.15
N ALA A 307 1.74 -4.38 -7.14
CA ALA A 307 0.90 -3.19 -7.15
C ALA A 307 0.09 -3.04 -8.45
N ARG A 308 0.55 -3.63 -9.56
CA ARG A 308 -0.22 -3.69 -10.82
C ARG A 308 -1.35 -4.70 -10.80
N ALA A 309 -1.27 -5.71 -9.94
CA ALA A 309 -2.25 -6.79 -9.89
C ALA A 309 -3.63 -6.33 -9.43
N GLY A 310 -3.76 -5.17 -8.80
CA GLY A 310 -5.04 -4.66 -8.34
C GLY A 310 -4.91 -3.25 -7.78
N ILE A 311 -5.90 -2.85 -7.00
CA ILE A 311 -5.85 -1.62 -6.21
C ILE A 311 -4.88 -1.83 -5.05
N PRO A 312 -3.76 -1.10 -4.97
CA PRO A 312 -2.74 -1.37 -3.96
C PRO A 312 -3.20 -0.90 -2.59
N LYS A 313 -3.17 -1.79 -1.60
CA LYS A 313 -3.46 -1.50 -0.20
C LYS A 313 -2.21 -1.28 0.61
N THR A 314 -2.25 -0.30 1.49
CA THR A 314 -1.17 0.00 2.43
C THR A 314 -1.70 0.53 3.76
N GLU A 315 -0.82 0.92 4.66
CA GLU A 315 -1.17 1.54 5.95
C GLU A 315 -0.47 2.88 6.08
N TYR A 316 -1.10 3.81 6.81
CA TYR A 316 -0.67 5.21 6.90
C TYR A 316 0.84 5.33 7.19
N HIS A 317 1.33 4.72 8.27
CA HIS A 317 2.74 4.80 8.69
C HIS A 317 3.65 3.69 8.13
N VAL A 318 3.21 2.88 7.16
CA VAL A 318 3.96 1.65 6.84
C VAL A 318 5.37 1.92 6.32
N ALA A 319 5.54 3.01 5.56
CA ALA A 319 6.83 3.40 4.97
C ALA A 319 7.90 3.65 6.04
N THR A 320 7.48 4.08 7.24
CA THR A 320 8.38 4.50 8.32
C THR A 320 8.54 3.44 9.42
N ARG A 321 7.74 2.37 9.38
CA ARG A 321 7.81 1.28 10.39
C ARG A 321 9.11 0.49 10.30
N HIS A 322 9.85 0.49 11.41
CA HIS A 322 11.14 -0.23 11.54
C HIS A 322 11.07 -1.72 11.17
N GLY A 323 9.97 -2.41 11.49
CA GLY A 323 9.84 -3.83 11.16
C GLY A 323 9.73 -4.11 9.66
N ILE A 324 9.12 -3.19 8.90
CA ILE A 324 8.85 -3.36 7.47
C ILE A 324 10.04 -2.87 6.64
N ASN A 325 10.72 -1.80 7.07
CA ASN A 325 11.93 -1.28 6.42
C ASN A 325 13.22 -2.05 6.80
N LEU A 326 13.07 -3.29 7.32
CA LEU A 326 14.18 -4.17 7.70
C LEU A 326 15.11 -3.57 8.76
N ARG A 327 14.56 -2.71 9.62
CA ARG A 327 15.26 -1.99 10.69
C ARG A 327 16.44 -1.17 10.16
N LEU A 328 16.38 -0.69 8.91
CA LEU A 328 17.47 0.01 8.22
C LEU A 328 18.14 1.06 9.10
N PHE A 329 17.38 2.05 9.58
CA PHE A 329 17.92 3.16 10.38
C PHE A 329 18.37 2.76 11.79
N ARG A 330 17.83 1.66 12.33
CA ARG A 330 18.27 1.12 13.63
C ARG A 330 19.59 0.38 13.50
N ASN A 331 19.77 -0.36 12.40
CA ASN A 331 20.98 -1.12 12.13
C ASN A 331 22.11 -0.25 11.53
N HIS A 332 21.76 0.93 10.99
CA HIS A 332 22.67 1.87 10.36
C HIS A 332 22.37 3.30 10.87
N PRO A 333 22.73 3.62 12.13
CA PRO A 333 22.44 4.92 12.74
C PRO A 333 23.13 6.08 12.02
N ASP A 334 24.20 5.83 11.26
CA ASP A 334 24.84 6.82 10.37
C ASP A 334 23.87 7.37 9.31
N LEU A 335 22.82 6.61 8.95
CA LEU A 335 21.79 7.05 8.02
C LEU A 335 20.74 7.96 8.66
N LEU A 336 20.65 8.03 10.00
CA LEU A 336 19.67 8.87 10.70
C LEU A 336 19.90 10.37 10.47
N LEU A 337 21.16 10.78 10.30
CA LEU A 337 21.53 12.18 10.05
C LEU A 337 20.88 12.75 8.78
N ASN A 338 20.55 11.88 7.83
CA ASN A 338 19.89 12.24 6.58
C ASN A 338 18.57 11.47 6.40
N LYS A 339 17.92 11.06 7.50
CA LYS A 339 16.62 10.41 7.41
C LYS A 339 15.58 11.48 7.00
N PRO A 340 14.89 11.30 5.86
CA PRO A 340 13.83 12.22 5.45
C PRO A 340 12.67 12.15 6.43
N SER A 341 11.87 13.22 6.49
CA SER A 341 10.70 13.24 7.37
C SER A 341 9.76 12.06 7.07
N ASP A 342 9.04 11.61 8.10
CA ASP A 342 8.08 10.53 7.96
C ASP A 342 6.99 10.87 6.92
N ALA A 343 6.59 12.14 6.84
CA ALA A 343 5.64 12.65 5.84
C ALA A 343 6.13 12.42 4.41
N VAL A 344 7.38 12.75 4.11
CA VAL A 344 8.01 12.55 2.79
C VAL A 344 8.05 11.06 2.41
N GLN A 345 8.40 10.19 3.35
CA GLN A 345 8.46 8.74 3.09
C GLN A 345 7.07 8.15 2.80
N MET A 346 6.05 8.56 3.58
CA MET A 346 4.67 8.14 3.34
C MET A 346 4.16 8.64 1.99
N ALA A 347 4.33 9.94 1.71
CA ALA A 347 4.01 10.61 0.46
C ALA A 347 4.60 9.91 -0.77
N LEU A 348 5.90 9.62 -0.73
CA LEU A 348 6.64 8.93 -1.78
C LEU A 348 6.10 7.51 -2.01
N GLY A 349 5.86 6.78 -0.92
CA GLY A 349 5.32 5.43 -0.96
C GLY A 349 3.93 5.37 -1.61
N TRP A 350 3.01 6.25 -1.22
CA TRP A 350 1.68 6.32 -1.85
C TRP A 350 1.76 6.74 -3.31
N ASN A 351 2.68 7.63 -3.65
CA ASN A 351 2.91 8.07 -5.02
C ASN A 351 3.41 6.97 -5.94
N LEU A 352 4.33 6.15 -5.44
CA LEU A 352 4.80 4.96 -6.12
C LEU A 352 3.64 4.02 -6.42
N LEU A 353 2.86 3.67 -5.40
CA LEU A 353 1.72 2.74 -5.54
C LEU A 353 0.69 3.24 -6.56
N ARG A 354 0.33 4.52 -6.48
CA ARG A 354 -0.65 5.14 -7.39
C ARG A 354 -0.15 5.15 -8.83
N THR A 355 1.10 5.54 -9.04
CA THR A 355 1.67 5.66 -10.39
C THR A 355 1.78 4.29 -11.06
N ILE A 356 2.23 3.28 -10.32
CA ILE A 356 2.46 1.93 -10.84
C ILE A 356 1.14 1.21 -11.15
N SER A 357 0.17 1.28 -10.23
CA SER A 357 -1.11 0.59 -10.38
C SER A 357 -2.05 1.30 -11.36
N GLY A 358 -1.90 2.61 -11.51
CA GLY A 358 -2.88 3.48 -12.17
C GLY A 358 -4.13 3.73 -11.32
N ALA A 359 -4.22 3.18 -10.11
CA ALA A 359 -5.34 3.25 -9.18
C ALA A 359 -4.98 4.05 -7.93
N SER A 360 -5.97 4.59 -7.22
CA SER A 360 -5.72 5.25 -5.94
C SER A 360 -5.41 4.22 -4.84
N PRO A 361 -4.27 4.30 -4.13
CA PRO A 361 -3.94 3.33 -3.11
C PRO A 361 -4.94 3.38 -1.94
N HIS A 362 -5.35 2.20 -1.47
CA HIS A 362 -6.24 2.04 -0.33
C HIS A 362 -5.44 2.11 0.98
N VAL A 363 -5.40 3.27 1.64
CA VAL A 363 -4.53 3.51 2.80
C VAL A 363 -5.30 3.36 4.10
N TRP A 364 -5.00 2.32 4.89
CA TRP A 364 -5.60 2.16 6.22
C TRP A 364 -5.04 3.17 7.22
N ILE A 365 -5.94 3.92 7.86
CA ILE A 365 -5.65 4.88 8.92
C ILE A 365 -6.19 4.29 10.23
N ASN A 366 -5.31 4.07 11.20
CA ASN A 366 -5.69 3.62 12.54
C ASN A 366 -6.56 4.65 13.25
N GLY A 367 -7.31 4.21 14.26
CA GLY A 367 -8.09 5.12 15.10
C GLY A 367 -7.24 6.20 15.76
N VAL A 368 -7.67 7.45 15.61
CA VAL A 368 -7.09 8.65 16.22
C VAL A 368 -8.14 9.40 17.04
N PRO A 369 -7.79 10.01 18.19
CA PRO A 369 -8.75 10.55 19.14
C PRO A 369 -9.42 11.89 18.76
N THR A 370 -8.85 12.70 17.85
CA THR A 370 -9.40 14.04 17.55
C THR A 370 -9.70 14.27 16.07
N TYR A 371 -10.53 15.28 15.79
CA TYR A 371 -10.86 15.70 14.43
C TYR A 371 -9.62 16.16 13.66
N GLU A 372 -8.79 17.00 14.26
CA GLU A 372 -7.61 17.59 13.61
C GLU A 372 -6.62 16.51 13.17
N GLN A 373 -6.45 15.48 14.00
CA GLN A 373 -5.59 14.34 13.67
C GLN A 373 -6.15 13.52 12.52
N LEU A 374 -7.46 13.20 12.54
CA LEU A 374 -8.06 12.41 11.46
C LEU A 374 -8.13 13.22 10.17
N PHE A 375 -8.51 14.48 10.25
CA PHE A 375 -8.53 15.43 9.13
C PHE A 375 -7.14 15.55 8.49
N SER A 376 -6.08 15.70 9.29
CA SER A 376 -4.71 15.77 8.77
C SER A 376 -4.29 14.46 8.08
N ALA A 377 -4.62 13.31 8.66
CA ALA A 377 -4.27 12.01 8.08
C ALA A 377 -5.05 11.72 6.78
N VAL A 378 -6.35 12.00 6.76
CA VAL A 378 -7.20 11.90 5.57
C VAL A 378 -6.72 12.86 4.50
N GLY A 379 -6.53 14.14 4.84
CA GLY A 379 -6.05 15.16 3.91
C GLY A 379 -4.71 14.80 3.28
N ALA A 380 -3.78 14.23 4.06
CA ALA A 380 -2.51 13.73 3.53
C ALA A 380 -2.72 12.59 2.50
N VAL A 381 -3.50 11.56 2.85
CA VAL A 381 -3.77 10.44 1.93
C VAL A 381 -4.44 10.91 0.64
N VAL A 382 -5.48 11.73 0.75
CA VAL A 382 -6.27 12.21 -0.39
C VAL A 382 -5.43 13.14 -1.27
N THR A 383 -4.62 14.03 -0.69
CA THR A 383 -3.72 14.92 -1.46
C THR A 383 -2.73 14.13 -2.32
N HIS A 384 -2.25 12.99 -1.83
CA HIS A 384 -1.38 12.09 -2.58
C HIS A 384 -2.13 11.11 -3.49
N GLY A 385 -3.43 11.33 -3.66
CA GLY A 385 -4.32 10.58 -4.54
C GLY A 385 -4.59 9.16 -4.07
N GLY A 386 -4.64 8.93 -2.76
CA GLY A 386 -5.10 7.69 -2.17
C GLY A 386 -6.56 7.76 -1.72
N VAL A 387 -7.09 6.61 -1.31
CA VAL A 387 -8.36 6.47 -0.60
C VAL A 387 -8.06 6.26 0.89
N ALA A 388 -8.53 7.17 1.72
CA ALA A 388 -8.39 7.10 3.17
C ALA A 388 -9.36 6.08 3.75
N ASN A 389 -8.84 4.96 4.24
CA ASN A 389 -9.63 3.87 4.82
C ASN A 389 -9.59 3.97 6.34
N VAL A 390 -10.56 4.70 6.88
CA VAL A 390 -10.61 5.11 8.28
C VAL A 390 -11.07 3.96 9.16
N ASP A 391 -10.29 3.64 10.19
CA ASP A 391 -10.68 2.66 11.20
C ASP A 391 -11.93 3.10 11.98
N VAL A 392 -12.97 2.27 11.90
CA VAL A 392 -14.23 2.48 12.61
C VAL A 392 -14.37 1.41 13.67
N ASP A 393 -14.40 1.86 14.92
CA ASP A 393 -14.73 1.01 16.06
C ASP A 393 -16.12 0.38 15.87
N GLU A 394 -16.22 -0.91 16.15
CA GLU A 394 -17.43 -1.68 15.95
C GLU A 394 -18.62 -1.11 16.72
N LEU A 395 -18.36 -0.53 17.91
CA LEU A 395 -19.39 0.09 18.71
C LEU A 395 -19.90 1.39 18.08
N ASN A 396 -19.02 2.16 17.45
CA ASN A 396 -19.35 3.42 16.77
C ASN A 396 -20.21 3.24 15.52
N ILE A 397 -20.34 2.03 15.00
CA ILE A 397 -21.31 1.70 13.92
C ILE A 397 -22.75 1.87 14.43
N THR A 398 -23.03 1.40 15.65
CA THR A 398 -24.38 1.38 16.23
C THR A 398 -24.66 2.49 17.24
N ALA A 399 -23.67 2.88 18.05
CA ALA A 399 -23.83 3.81 19.15
C ALA A 399 -22.55 4.62 19.38
N ALA A 400 -22.65 5.87 19.83
CA ALA A 400 -21.47 6.66 20.17
C ALA A 400 -20.75 6.06 21.40
N VAL A 401 -19.54 5.52 21.21
CA VAL A 401 -18.71 4.98 22.28
C VAL A 401 -17.28 5.52 22.16
N ASN A 402 -16.85 6.23 23.20
CA ASN A 402 -15.47 6.70 23.31
C ASN A 402 -14.61 5.60 23.93
N ARG A 403 -13.93 4.82 23.08
CA ARG A 403 -12.90 3.85 23.51
C ARG A 403 -11.52 4.47 23.32
N ARG A 404 -10.61 4.30 24.28
CA ARG A 404 -9.21 4.71 24.15
C ARG A 404 -8.61 4.11 22.87
N GLY A 405 -8.04 4.97 22.02
CA GLY A 405 -7.42 4.58 20.74
C GLY A 405 -8.41 4.33 19.59
N ALA A 406 -9.71 4.52 19.81
CA ALA A 406 -10.71 4.58 18.73
C ALA A 406 -10.99 6.03 18.35
N THR A 407 -11.37 6.26 17.10
CA THR A 407 -11.91 7.56 16.68
C THR A 407 -13.33 7.74 17.20
N PRO A 408 -13.62 8.86 17.89
CA PRO A 408 -14.98 9.19 18.32
C PRO A 408 -15.98 9.24 17.16
N ARG A 409 -17.24 8.92 17.44
CA ARG A 409 -18.29 8.85 16.41
C ARG A 409 -18.55 10.19 15.74
N ASP A 410 -18.61 11.28 16.50
CA ASP A 410 -18.82 12.64 15.99
C ASP A 410 -17.67 13.09 15.07
N VAL A 411 -16.44 12.66 15.38
CA VAL A 411 -15.27 12.87 14.51
C VAL A 411 -15.41 12.08 13.20
N LEU A 412 -15.85 10.82 13.26
CA LEU A 412 -16.10 10.00 12.07
C LEU A 412 -17.18 10.61 11.17
N GLU A 413 -18.30 11.06 11.75
CA GLU A 413 -19.42 11.66 11.02
C GLU A 413 -18.97 12.93 10.27
N LYS A 414 -18.17 13.80 10.90
CA LYS A 414 -17.59 14.98 10.24
C LYS A 414 -16.68 14.59 9.06
N ILE A 415 -15.83 13.59 9.26
CA ILE A 415 -14.86 13.16 8.23
C ILE A 415 -15.56 12.47 7.05
N PHE A 416 -16.60 11.68 7.27
CA PHE A 416 -17.38 11.12 6.15
C PHE A 416 -18.27 12.17 5.47
N ALA A 417 -18.72 13.22 6.17
CA ALA A 417 -19.39 14.36 5.54
C ALA A 417 -18.45 15.15 4.62
N LEU A 418 -17.15 15.20 4.93
CA LEU A 418 -16.14 15.78 4.05
C LEU A 418 -16.03 15.01 2.71
N ASP A 419 -16.18 13.68 2.72
CA ASP A 419 -16.17 12.88 1.48
C ASP A 419 -17.25 13.31 0.48
N GLN A 420 -18.44 13.68 0.97
CA GLN A 420 -19.54 14.15 0.12
C GLN A 420 -19.21 15.46 -0.59
N GLN A 421 -18.30 16.26 -0.02
CA GLN A 421 -17.81 17.51 -0.61
C GLN A 421 -16.62 17.26 -1.54
N LEU A 422 -15.73 16.34 -1.18
CA LEU A 422 -14.49 16.05 -1.91
C LEU A 422 -14.70 15.12 -3.10
N GLY A 423 -15.48 14.04 -2.94
CA GLY A 423 -15.68 12.98 -3.91
C GLY A 423 -16.00 13.49 -5.32
N PRO A 424 -17.02 14.34 -5.51
CA PRO A 424 -17.38 14.89 -6.81
C PRO A 424 -16.24 15.68 -7.50
N LEU A 425 -15.32 16.27 -6.72
CA LEU A 425 -14.20 17.02 -7.27
C LEU A 425 -13.10 16.12 -7.83
N PHE A 426 -13.07 14.86 -7.40
CA PHE A 426 -12.08 13.87 -7.82
C PHE A 426 -12.62 12.85 -8.82
N GLU A 427 -13.91 12.91 -9.14
CA GLU A 427 -14.52 12.04 -10.13
C GLU A 427 -13.91 12.30 -11.53
N GLY A 428 -13.34 11.25 -12.12
CA GLY A 428 -12.61 11.33 -13.38
C GLY A 428 -11.31 12.13 -13.32
N ALA A 429 -10.82 12.49 -12.13
CA ALA A 429 -9.58 13.24 -11.99
C ALA A 429 -8.36 12.31 -12.18
N ALA A 430 -7.39 12.76 -12.98
CA ALA A 430 -6.12 12.08 -13.22
C ALA A 430 -4.96 12.92 -12.65
N PRO A 431 -3.94 12.32 -12.01
CA PRO A 431 -2.78 13.06 -11.53
C PRO A 431 -2.03 13.82 -12.62
N VAL A 432 -1.48 14.99 -12.31
CA VAL A 432 -0.51 15.66 -13.20
C VAL A 432 0.82 14.92 -13.15
N ARG A 433 1.37 14.62 -14.33
CA ARG A 433 2.52 13.75 -14.52
C ARG A 433 3.59 14.42 -15.39
N ARG A 434 4.09 15.61 -15.02
CA ARG A 434 5.12 16.32 -15.81
C ARG A 434 6.55 15.93 -15.45
N VAL A 435 6.77 15.59 -14.18
CA VAL A 435 8.06 15.14 -13.67
C VAL A 435 7.89 13.74 -13.10
N ALA A 436 8.83 12.87 -13.40
CA ALA A 436 8.92 11.56 -12.77
C ALA A 436 10.26 11.35 -12.08
N VAL A 437 10.24 10.68 -10.94
CA VAL A 437 11.44 10.12 -10.30
C VAL A 437 11.42 8.61 -10.52
N HIS A 438 12.51 8.08 -11.08
CA HIS A 438 12.65 6.66 -11.35
C HIS A 438 13.16 5.90 -10.12
N PHE A 439 12.39 4.92 -9.68
CA PHE A 439 12.78 3.95 -8.67
C PHE A 439 13.07 2.59 -9.32
N SER A 440 14.35 2.25 -9.45
CA SER A 440 14.77 0.96 -10.02
C SER A 440 14.80 -0.15 -8.97
N GLU A 441 13.81 -1.04 -9.04
CA GLU A 441 13.78 -2.27 -8.24
C GLU A 441 14.93 -3.23 -8.60
N THR A 442 15.30 -3.25 -9.88
CA THR A 442 16.41 -4.02 -10.42
C THR A 442 17.72 -3.57 -9.80
N SER A 443 18.01 -2.26 -9.79
CA SER A 443 19.20 -1.72 -9.13
C SER A 443 19.16 -1.92 -7.62
N ARG A 444 18.02 -1.72 -6.96
CA ARG A 444 17.86 -2.02 -5.52
C ARG A 444 18.24 -3.48 -5.22
N ASN A 445 17.74 -4.44 -5.99
CA ASN A 445 17.91 -5.86 -5.71
C ASN A 445 19.35 -6.37 -5.83
N LYS A 446 20.21 -5.67 -6.58
CA LYS A 446 21.66 -5.97 -6.68
C LYS A 446 22.47 -5.57 -5.45
N ARG A 447 21.87 -4.85 -4.48
CA ARG A 447 22.58 -4.17 -3.40
C ARG A 447 22.28 -4.78 -2.03
N SER A 448 23.25 -4.65 -1.12
CA SER A 448 23.05 -4.91 0.31
C SER A 448 22.07 -3.90 0.92
N LEU A 449 21.46 -4.21 2.07
CA LEU A 449 20.44 -3.35 2.69
C LEU A 449 20.87 -1.88 2.82
N ARG A 450 22.06 -1.61 3.37
CA ARG A 450 22.61 -0.25 3.48
C ARG A 450 22.77 0.41 2.10
N LYS A 451 23.27 -0.34 1.11
CA LYS A 451 23.50 0.16 -0.26
C LYS A 451 22.20 0.40 -1.03
N ARG A 452 21.13 -0.35 -0.76
CA ARG A 452 19.78 -0.07 -1.29
C ARG A 452 19.33 1.35 -0.95
N TRP A 453 19.59 1.78 0.29
CA TRP A 453 19.28 3.14 0.71
C TRP A 453 20.23 4.15 0.08
N ILE A 454 21.54 3.98 0.26
CA ILE A 454 22.53 4.99 -0.13
C ILE A 454 22.52 5.27 -1.64
N ASP A 455 22.35 4.24 -2.45
CA ASP A 455 22.55 4.32 -3.90
C ASP A 455 21.23 4.41 -4.68
N VAL A 456 20.09 4.04 -4.09
CA VAL A 456 18.79 4.00 -4.79
C VAL A 456 17.69 4.73 -4.01
N ALA A 457 17.20 4.16 -2.91
CA ALA A 457 15.99 4.68 -2.23
C ALA A 457 16.19 6.07 -1.59
N GLY A 458 17.36 6.33 -1.01
CA GLY A 458 17.73 7.64 -0.44
C GLY A 458 17.73 8.73 -1.51
N PRO A 459 18.52 8.61 -2.59
CA PRO A 459 18.48 9.55 -3.72
C PRO A 459 17.08 9.80 -4.30
N VAL A 460 16.27 8.75 -4.48
CA VAL A 460 14.85 8.89 -4.91
C VAL A 460 14.08 9.75 -3.91
N THR A 461 14.24 9.49 -2.61
CA THR A 461 13.51 10.21 -1.55
C THR A 461 13.94 11.66 -1.43
N GLU A 462 15.25 11.94 -1.48
CA GLU A 462 15.79 13.31 -1.40
C GLU A 462 15.35 14.17 -2.59
N VAL A 463 15.31 13.60 -3.81
CA VAL A 463 14.82 14.34 -4.98
C VAL A 463 13.31 14.54 -4.91
N PHE A 464 12.55 13.54 -4.47
CA PHE A 464 11.12 13.68 -4.27
C PHE A 464 10.80 14.77 -3.24
N GLU A 465 11.54 14.83 -2.13
CA GLU A 465 11.43 15.88 -1.11
C GLU A 465 11.69 17.28 -1.69
N LEU A 466 12.74 17.44 -2.51
CA LEU A 466 13.04 18.73 -3.15
C LEU A 466 11.95 19.18 -4.14
N LEU A 467 11.34 18.24 -4.86
CA LEU A 467 10.22 18.54 -5.76
C LEU A 467 8.95 18.87 -4.98
N LEU A 468 8.72 18.15 -3.90
CA LEU A 468 7.65 18.36 -2.93
C LEU A 468 7.74 19.76 -2.29
N ASP A 469 8.92 20.17 -1.80
CA ASP A 469 9.17 21.51 -1.26
C ASP A 469 8.88 22.63 -2.26
N LYS A 470 8.98 22.33 -3.56
CA LYS A 470 8.68 23.25 -4.66
C LYS A 470 7.26 23.10 -5.19
N GLN A 471 6.43 22.27 -4.56
CA GLN A 471 5.05 21.98 -4.95
C GLN A 471 4.95 21.50 -6.41
N ILE A 472 5.96 20.77 -6.88
CA ILE A 472 6.00 20.24 -8.25
C ILE A 472 5.32 18.87 -8.28
N PRO A 473 4.23 18.70 -9.06
CA PRO A 473 3.55 17.42 -9.18
C PRO A 473 4.49 16.36 -9.76
N THR A 474 4.80 15.37 -8.93
CA THR A 474 5.84 14.37 -9.24
C THR A 474 5.25 12.97 -9.20
N ALA A 475 5.43 12.23 -10.29
CA ALA A 475 5.16 10.78 -10.33
C ALA A 475 6.39 10.01 -9.87
N VAL A 476 6.19 8.77 -9.40
CA VAL A 476 7.30 7.84 -9.11
C VAL A 476 7.11 6.61 -9.97
N ILE A 477 7.99 6.43 -10.95
CA ILE A 477 7.89 5.35 -11.95
C ILE A 477 8.89 4.26 -11.62
N ASP A 478 8.59 3.02 -12.01
CA ASP A 478 9.47 1.87 -11.83
C ASP A 478 10.18 1.49 -13.14
N ASP A 479 10.95 0.40 -13.09
CA ASP A 479 11.70 -0.13 -14.23
C ASP A 479 10.81 -0.41 -15.45
N ARG A 480 9.60 -0.94 -15.23
CA ARG A 480 8.68 -1.35 -16.29
C ARG A 480 8.00 -0.18 -16.98
N ILE A 481 7.51 0.82 -16.22
CA ILE A 481 6.99 2.06 -16.84
C ILE A 481 8.07 2.72 -17.68
N LEU A 482 9.32 2.75 -17.20
CA LEU A 482 10.41 3.33 -17.96
C LEU A 482 10.71 2.55 -19.26
N ALA A 483 10.58 1.22 -19.24
CA ALA A 483 10.85 0.35 -20.40
C ALA A 483 9.71 0.31 -21.44
N GLU A 484 8.46 0.34 -20.98
CA GLU A 484 7.27 -0.02 -21.77
C GLU A 484 6.15 1.03 -21.75
N GLY A 485 6.18 1.97 -20.80
CA GLY A 485 5.12 2.96 -20.60
C GLY A 485 5.15 4.09 -21.63
N ASP A 486 4.01 4.78 -21.75
CA ASP A 486 3.94 6.06 -22.46
C ASP A 486 4.63 7.15 -21.63
N LEU A 487 5.79 7.58 -22.11
CA LEU A 487 6.57 8.62 -21.43
C LEU A 487 6.25 10.02 -21.94
N SER A 488 5.38 10.18 -22.96
CA SER A 488 5.06 11.48 -23.56
C SER A 488 4.40 12.46 -22.59
N VAL A 489 3.79 11.95 -21.52
CA VAL A 489 3.20 12.75 -20.44
C VAL A 489 4.27 13.50 -19.63
N TYR A 490 5.51 12.98 -19.59
CA TYR A 490 6.61 13.53 -18.82
C TYR A 490 7.46 14.48 -19.66
N GLN A 491 7.88 15.58 -19.06
CA GLN A 491 8.90 16.48 -19.61
C GLN A 491 10.29 16.13 -19.09
N HIS A 492 10.37 15.71 -17.82
CA HIS A 492 11.61 15.35 -17.16
C HIS A 492 11.46 14.02 -16.42
N ILE A 493 12.41 13.11 -16.62
CA ILE A 493 12.59 11.90 -15.82
C ILE A 493 13.91 12.04 -15.07
N ILE A 494 13.90 11.84 -13.75
CA ILE A 494 15.07 11.93 -12.90
C ILE A 494 15.41 10.54 -12.39
N SER A 495 16.64 10.07 -12.59
CA SER A 495 17.06 8.72 -12.21
C SER A 495 18.40 8.70 -11.46
N PRO A 496 18.51 7.99 -10.33
CA PRO A 496 19.78 7.81 -9.62
C PRO A 496 20.63 6.66 -10.18
N THR A 497 20.15 5.96 -11.20
CA THR A 497 20.79 4.75 -11.73
C THR A 497 20.83 4.78 -13.26
N VAL A 498 21.20 5.92 -13.84
CA VAL A 498 21.24 6.12 -15.31
C VAL A 498 22.22 5.14 -15.98
N SER A 499 23.38 4.90 -15.38
CA SER A 499 24.36 3.91 -15.86
C SER A 499 23.87 2.45 -15.80
N GLU A 500 22.75 2.16 -15.15
CA GLU A 500 22.17 0.82 -15.05
C GLU A 500 20.90 0.64 -15.87
N LEU A 501 20.50 1.64 -16.67
CA LEU A 501 19.32 1.52 -17.53
C LEU A 501 19.50 0.38 -18.54
N SER A 502 18.43 -0.38 -18.76
CA SER A 502 18.40 -1.36 -19.83
C SER A 502 18.36 -0.69 -21.20
N GLU A 503 18.78 -1.41 -22.23
CA GLU A 503 18.68 -0.94 -23.62
C GLU A 503 17.23 -0.56 -23.97
N GLN A 504 16.26 -1.35 -23.48
CA GLN A 504 14.85 -1.09 -23.69
C GLN A 504 14.38 0.20 -23.02
N GLN A 505 14.82 0.48 -21.78
CA GLN A 505 14.53 1.73 -21.08
C GLN A 505 15.11 2.94 -21.84
N GLN A 506 16.36 2.86 -22.28
CA GLN A 506 16.99 3.94 -23.04
C GLN A 506 16.25 4.19 -24.36
N LYS A 507 15.96 3.14 -25.14
CA LYS A 507 15.17 3.24 -26.38
C LYS A 507 13.81 3.90 -26.15
N ASN A 508 13.14 3.59 -25.04
CA ASN A 508 11.82 4.16 -24.76
C ASN A 508 11.90 5.65 -24.37
N ILE A 509 12.93 6.05 -23.62
CA ILE A 509 13.23 7.46 -23.31
C ILE A 509 13.48 8.24 -24.60
N ASP A 510 14.36 7.72 -25.46
CA ASP A 510 14.74 8.37 -26.73
C ASP A 510 13.52 8.51 -27.65
N ARG A 511 12.69 7.45 -27.75
CA ARG A 511 11.46 7.44 -28.55
C ARG A 511 10.49 8.55 -28.17
N HIS A 512 10.34 8.84 -26.88
CA HIS A 512 9.41 9.86 -26.39
C HIS A 512 10.05 11.24 -26.24
N ASN A 513 11.34 11.39 -26.55
CA ASN A 513 12.10 12.65 -26.44
C ASN A 513 11.97 13.31 -25.05
N VAL A 514 12.00 12.49 -23.99
CA VAL A 514 11.90 12.98 -22.61
C VAL A 514 13.29 13.31 -22.08
N LYS A 515 13.43 14.42 -21.34
CA LYS A 515 14.71 14.81 -20.75
C LYS A 515 15.04 13.91 -19.56
N LEU A 516 16.07 13.09 -19.71
CA LEU A 516 16.62 12.28 -18.63
C LEU A 516 17.66 13.09 -17.82
N LEU A 517 17.42 13.25 -16.53
CA LEU A 517 18.34 13.90 -15.59
C LEU A 517 18.98 12.83 -14.69
N SER A 518 20.32 12.76 -14.70
CA SER A 518 21.08 11.89 -13.82
C SER A 518 21.30 12.53 -12.46
N ILE A 519 21.01 11.79 -11.39
CA ILE A 519 21.29 12.16 -9.99
C ILE A 519 22.11 11.07 -9.28
N GLU A 520 22.93 10.33 -10.03
CA GLU A 520 23.76 9.23 -9.51
C GLU A 520 24.45 9.59 -8.19
N ALA A 521 24.28 8.72 -7.21
CA ALA A 521 24.57 9.01 -5.81
C ALA A 521 26.06 9.36 -5.60
N PRO A 522 26.40 10.60 -5.21
CA PRO A 522 27.76 10.92 -4.80
C PRO A 522 28.03 10.42 -3.37
N PRO A 523 29.30 10.49 -2.90
CA PRO A 523 29.64 10.27 -1.48
C PRO A 523 28.73 11.10 -0.55
N ALA A 524 28.49 10.59 0.66
CA ALA A 524 27.40 11.00 1.56
C ALA A 524 27.35 12.51 1.96
N PHE A 525 28.40 13.30 1.71
CA PHE A 525 28.42 14.72 2.05
C PHE A 525 27.91 15.62 0.91
N ASN A 526 26.93 16.49 1.20
CA ASN A 526 26.44 17.59 0.35
C ASN A 526 25.48 17.24 -0.82
N ARG A 527 24.66 16.19 -0.66
CA ARG A 527 23.70 15.73 -1.70
C ARG A 527 22.64 16.75 -2.06
N THR A 528 21.98 17.35 -1.08
CA THR A 528 20.88 18.31 -1.31
C THR A 528 21.28 19.48 -2.21
N ARG A 529 22.47 20.06 -2.00
CA ARG A 529 22.98 21.16 -2.85
C ARG A 529 23.19 20.71 -4.29
N ARG A 530 23.72 19.51 -4.50
CA ARG A 530 23.95 18.95 -5.84
C ARG A 530 22.63 18.61 -6.53
N TYR A 531 21.70 17.96 -5.83
CA TYR A 531 20.37 17.67 -6.39
C TYR A 531 19.62 18.95 -6.74
N ARG A 532 19.67 20.00 -5.91
CA ARG A 532 19.12 21.32 -6.28
C ARG A 532 19.75 21.87 -7.57
N LYS A 533 21.06 21.75 -7.74
CA LYS A 533 21.74 22.15 -8.99
C LYS A 533 21.25 21.30 -10.18
N ALA A 534 21.20 19.98 -10.03
CA ALA A 534 20.74 19.06 -11.07
C ALA A 534 19.26 19.29 -11.45
N LEU A 535 18.43 19.71 -10.50
CA LEU A 535 17.00 20.02 -10.68
C LEU A 535 16.74 21.46 -11.15
N THR A 536 17.77 22.28 -11.33
CA THR A 536 17.61 23.66 -11.82
C THR A 536 16.82 23.73 -13.14
N PRO A 537 17.01 22.83 -14.14
CA PRO A 537 16.19 22.82 -15.35
C PRO A 537 14.71 22.59 -15.07
N VAL A 538 14.37 21.74 -14.09
CA VAL A 538 12.98 21.47 -13.68
C VAL A 538 12.38 22.70 -12.99
N PHE A 539 13.12 23.31 -12.05
CA PHE A 539 12.65 24.47 -11.30
C PHE A 539 12.48 25.74 -12.14
N LYS A 540 13.19 25.84 -13.27
CA LYS A 540 13.09 26.97 -14.20
C LYS A 540 12.11 26.75 -15.33
N ASP A 541 11.53 25.56 -15.43
CA ASP A 541 10.57 25.24 -16.48
C ASP A 541 9.24 25.97 -16.22
N PRO A 542 8.80 26.90 -17.10
CA PRO A 542 7.54 27.62 -16.90
C PRO A 542 6.32 26.69 -16.81
N ALA A 543 6.41 25.48 -17.40
CA ALA A 543 5.38 24.47 -17.28
C ALA A 543 5.24 23.92 -15.84
N MET A 544 6.17 24.22 -14.94
CA MET A 544 6.11 23.83 -13.52
C MET A 544 5.57 24.94 -12.61
N THR A 545 5.04 26.03 -13.17
CA THR A 545 4.43 27.11 -12.38
C THR A 545 2.89 27.01 -12.44
N PRO A 546 2.21 27.00 -11.28
CA PRO A 546 0.76 27.14 -11.21
C PRO A 546 0.25 28.40 -11.92
N VAL A 547 -0.89 28.30 -12.60
CA VAL A 547 -1.55 29.44 -13.26
C VAL A 547 -2.44 30.21 -12.27
N LYS A 548 -3.18 29.50 -11.42
CA LYS A 548 -4.09 30.11 -10.43
C LYS A 548 -4.26 29.17 -9.23
N ILE A 549 -4.46 29.76 -8.05
CA ILE A 549 -4.79 29.05 -6.81
C ILE A 549 -6.11 29.61 -6.31
N GLU A 550 -7.10 28.75 -6.12
CA GLU A 550 -8.43 29.06 -5.56
C GLU A 550 -8.56 28.40 -4.20
N ALA A 551 -9.15 29.09 -3.22
CA ALA A 551 -9.45 28.47 -1.93
C ALA A 551 -10.70 27.59 -2.04
N LEU A 552 -10.64 26.40 -1.43
CA LEU A 552 -11.74 25.47 -1.23
C LEU A 552 -12.13 25.45 0.25
N PRO A 553 -13.27 24.82 0.63
CA PRO A 553 -13.68 24.66 2.03
C PRO A 553 -12.55 24.07 2.90
N GLU A 554 -12.57 24.40 4.19
CA GLU A 554 -11.64 23.86 5.21
C GLU A 554 -10.14 24.03 4.90
N GLY A 555 -9.78 25.03 4.09
CA GLY A 555 -8.39 25.38 3.79
C GLY A 555 -7.75 24.55 2.67
N TYR A 556 -8.50 23.70 1.98
CA TYR A 556 -8.04 23.08 0.75
C TYR A 556 -7.82 24.16 -0.33
N GLN A 557 -6.96 23.88 -1.31
CA GLN A 557 -6.67 24.78 -2.41
C GLN A 557 -6.83 24.08 -3.75
N ALA A 558 -7.64 24.68 -4.62
CA ALA A 558 -7.78 24.35 -6.01
C ALA A 558 -6.62 24.97 -6.81
N VAL A 559 -5.72 24.19 -7.44
CA VAL A 559 -4.59 24.76 -8.21
C VAL A 559 -4.71 24.48 -9.70
N LEU A 560 -4.85 25.52 -10.49
CA LEU A 560 -5.01 25.45 -11.93
C LEU A 560 -3.64 25.48 -12.62
N TRP A 561 -3.37 24.55 -13.52
CA TRP A 561 -2.14 24.48 -14.33
C TRP A 561 -2.43 24.72 -15.81
N SER A 562 -1.49 25.33 -16.52
CA SER A 562 -1.54 25.53 -17.98
C SER A 562 -1.17 24.23 -18.67
N ALA A 563 -2.09 23.60 -19.41
CA ALA A 563 -1.75 22.43 -20.20
C ALA A 563 -0.87 22.82 -21.40
N PRO A 564 0.04 21.93 -21.86
CA PRO A 564 0.77 22.15 -23.10
C PRO A 564 -0.19 22.21 -24.31
N LYS A 565 0.00 23.19 -25.21
CA LYS A 565 -0.66 23.31 -26.52
C LYS A 565 -2.21 23.32 -26.50
N LYS A 566 -2.81 24.52 -26.46
CA LYS A 566 -4.23 24.82 -26.82
C LYS A 566 -5.33 23.97 -26.15
N GLN A 567 -5.06 23.25 -25.06
CA GLN A 567 -6.07 22.50 -24.31
C GLN A 567 -6.18 22.91 -22.84
N LYS A 568 -7.28 22.45 -22.23
CA LYS A 568 -7.97 22.82 -21.00
C LYS A 568 -7.11 23.04 -19.75
N THR A 569 -7.67 23.79 -18.79
CA THR A 569 -7.11 24.00 -17.46
C THR A 569 -7.18 22.73 -16.63
N LEU A 570 -6.09 22.40 -15.95
CA LEU A 570 -5.96 21.23 -15.08
C LEU A 570 -6.12 21.67 -13.62
N LEU A 571 -7.19 21.25 -12.94
CA LEU A 571 -7.53 21.64 -11.56
C LEU A 571 -6.96 20.67 -10.54
N SER A 572 -6.10 21.11 -9.63
CA SER A 572 -5.54 20.32 -8.52
C SER A 572 -6.31 20.54 -7.24
N ILE A 573 -6.27 19.62 -6.28
CA ILE A 573 -6.69 19.90 -4.90
C ILE A 573 -5.52 19.63 -3.96
N ILE A 574 -5.13 20.66 -3.20
CA ILE A 574 -3.98 20.66 -2.31
C ILE A 574 -4.50 20.90 -0.88
N SER A 575 -4.25 19.95 0.02
CA SER A 575 -4.37 20.18 1.48
C SER A 575 -3.32 21.21 1.96
N PRO A 576 -3.54 21.96 3.05
CA PRO A 576 -2.56 22.89 3.64
C PRO A 576 -1.14 22.32 3.89
N SER A 577 -0.95 21.00 3.82
CA SER A 577 0.30 20.28 4.07
C SER A 577 1.05 19.78 2.82
N PHE A 578 0.63 20.19 1.61
CA PHE A 578 1.34 20.19 0.30
C PHE A 578 1.93 18.88 -0.27
N SER A 579 1.71 18.66 -1.58
CA SER A 579 2.61 17.90 -2.48
C SER A 579 2.08 17.64 -3.88
N GLN A 580 0.76 17.55 -4.07
CA GLN A 580 0.22 16.91 -5.26
C GLN A 580 -1.14 17.38 -5.73
N VAL A 581 -1.39 16.98 -6.97
CA VAL A 581 -2.34 17.56 -7.91
C VAL A 581 -3.05 16.40 -8.62
N GLN A 582 -4.29 16.13 -8.26
CA GLN A 582 -5.23 15.33 -9.07
C GLN A 582 -6.01 16.28 -9.97
N THR A 583 -6.13 16.00 -11.27
CA THR A 583 -6.67 16.93 -12.27
C THR A 583 -7.84 16.44 -13.05
N GLN A 584 -8.89 17.25 -13.07
CA GLN A 584 -10.01 17.06 -13.98
C GLN A 584 -9.80 17.91 -15.24
N THR A 585 -10.04 17.31 -16.40
CA THR A 585 -10.00 18.01 -17.68
C THR A 585 -11.35 18.68 -17.92
N LEU A 586 -11.47 19.96 -17.57
CA LEU A 586 -12.75 20.69 -17.65
C LEU A 586 -13.26 20.82 -19.09
N ALA A 587 -14.43 20.24 -19.40
CA ALA A 587 -15.04 20.31 -20.74
C ALA A 587 -15.47 21.73 -21.15
N HIS A 588 -15.76 22.59 -20.17
CA HIS A 588 -16.15 23.98 -20.34
C HIS A 588 -15.43 24.86 -19.29
N PRO A 589 -15.15 26.15 -19.56
CA PRO A 589 -14.69 27.06 -18.52
C PRO A 589 -15.71 27.05 -17.38
N LEU A 590 -15.23 26.90 -16.13
CA LEU A 590 -16.09 26.93 -14.94
C LEU A 590 -16.99 28.17 -14.99
N SER A 591 -18.30 27.95 -15.11
CA SER A 591 -19.29 28.95 -14.76
C SER A 591 -19.10 29.23 -13.27
N THR A 592 -18.62 30.43 -12.95
CA THR A 592 -18.46 30.91 -11.57
C THR A 592 -19.80 31.08 -10.85
N GLN A 593 -20.94 30.80 -11.49
CA GLN A 593 -22.27 31.02 -10.91
C GLN A 593 -22.70 30.01 -9.83
N GLY A 594 -21.94 28.92 -9.61
CA GLY A 594 -22.28 27.89 -8.61
C GLY A 594 -21.59 28.02 -7.25
N ILE A 595 -20.50 28.79 -7.14
CA ILE A 595 -19.70 28.90 -5.91
C ILE A 595 -19.98 30.28 -5.31
N LYS A 596 -20.86 30.33 -4.30
CA LYS A 596 -21.08 31.57 -3.54
C LYS A 596 -19.74 32.00 -2.94
N SER A 597 -19.21 33.10 -3.44
CA SER A 597 -18.03 33.77 -2.88
C SER A 597 -18.28 34.05 -1.39
N LEU A 598 -17.47 33.48 -0.51
CA LEU A 598 -17.40 33.95 0.87
C LEU A 598 -16.88 35.40 0.88
N PRO A 599 -17.36 36.27 1.78
CA PRO A 599 -16.93 37.66 1.83
C PRO A 599 -15.42 37.74 2.08
N SER A 600 -14.70 38.43 1.22
CA SER A 600 -13.28 38.73 1.44
C SER A 600 -13.14 39.73 2.59
N THR A 601 -12.93 39.26 3.82
CA THR A 601 -12.49 40.12 4.91
C THR A 601 -11.01 40.41 4.72
N ARG A 602 -10.68 41.69 4.49
CA ARG A 602 -9.31 42.22 4.50
C ARG A 602 -8.59 41.74 5.77
N SER A 603 -7.42 41.15 5.59
CA SER A 603 -6.49 40.75 6.65
C SER A 603 -6.03 41.97 7.44
N GLN A 604 -6.56 42.17 8.65
CA GLN A 604 -5.82 42.82 9.72
C GLN A 604 -5.14 41.76 10.59
N PRO A 605 -3.91 42.01 11.07
CA PRO A 605 -3.25 41.09 11.98
C PRO A 605 -4.02 41.03 13.30
N VAL A 606 -4.56 39.86 13.63
CA VAL A 606 -5.16 39.58 14.94
C VAL A 606 -4.05 39.24 15.91
N SER A 607 -3.84 40.09 16.93
CA SER A 607 -3.08 39.73 18.12
C SER A 607 -3.97 38.87 19.02
N ILE A 608 -3.60 37.61 19.21
CA ILE A 608 -4.24 36.73 20.19
C ILE A 608 -3.44 36.81 21.48
N GLU A 609 -4.04 37.37 22.52
CA GLU A 609 -3.50 37.35 23.88
C GLU A 609 -3.99 36.05 24.54
N ILE A 610 -3.07 35.13 24.84
CA ILE A 610 -3.40 33.86 25.50
C ILE A 610 -3.19 34.04 26.99
N ASP A 611 -4.28 34.04 27.76
CA ASP A 611 -4.25 33.96 29.22
C ASP A 611 -4.03 32.52 29.66
N TRP A 612 -2.79 32.22 30.06
CA TRP A 612 -2.38 30.89 30.50
C TRP A 612 -2.99 30.46 31.84
N GLN A 613 -3.68 31.35 32.58
CA GLN A 613 -4.37 30.99 33.82
C GLN A 613 -5.74 30.34 33.57
N GLN A 614 -6.37 30.51 32.41
CA GLN A 614 -7.67 29.89 32.09
C GLN A 614 -7.60 28.41 31.67
N LEU A 615 -6.40 27.86 31.44
CA LEU A 615 -6.24 26.47 30.96
C LEU A 615 -6.11 25.42 32.08
N GLY A 616 -6.29 25.78 33.36
CA GLY A 616 -6.48 24.81 34.44
C GLY A 616 -5.31 23.85 34.72
N TYR A 617 -4.09 24.15 34.26
CA TYR A 617 -2.91 23.35 34.58
C TYR A 617 -2.37 23.72 35.97
N SER A 618 -2.87 23.03 36.99
CA SER A 618 -2.22 23.01 38.31
C SER A 618 -0.94 22.19 38.26
N ASN A 619 0.15 22.76 38.76
CA ASN A 619 1.49 22.20 38.95
C ASN A 619 1.51 20.67 39.17
N GLN A 620 1.93 19.91 38.15
CA GLN A 620 2.54 18.59 38.36
C GLN A 620 4.02 18.67 38.01
N THR A 621 4.83 18.42 39.04
CA THR A 621 6.28 18.30 39.03
C THR A 621 6.73 17.27 38.01
N ILE A 622 7.50 17.71 37.01
CA ILE A 622 8.27 16.82 36.13
C ILE A 622 9.50 16.37 36.92
N CYS A 623 9.51 15.12 37.40
CA CYS A 623 10.73 14.50 37.88
C CYS A 623 11.60 14.09 36.69
N ALA A 624 12.73 14.78 36.51
CA ALA A 624 13.80 14.35 35.63
C ALA A 624 14.72 13.39 36.40
N THR A 625 14.86 12.15 35.93
CA THR A 625 15.94 11.25 36.31
C THR A 625 16.95 11.23 35.16
N ASP A 626 18.02 12.01 35.28
CA ASP A 626 19.38 11.48 35.45
C ASP A 626 20.40 12.63 35.46
N GLY A 627 21.41 12.47 36.32
CA GLY A 627 22.12 13.54 36.98
C GLY A 627 23.15 14.30 36.15
N LEU A 628 23.41 15.53 36.60
CA LEU A 628 24.74 16.07 36.95
C LEU A 628 24.54 17.42 37.67
N THR A 629 25.12 17.48 38.87
CA THR A 629 25.52 18.63 39.71
C THR A 629 24.92 20.01 39.45
N GLY A 630 24.28 20.54 40.50
CA GLY A 630 23.63 21.86 40.51
C GLY A 630 24.57 23.06 40.50
N GLN A 631 24.05 24.14 39.93
CA GLN A 631 24.28 25.52 40.35
C GLN A 631 23.00 26.31 40.07
N SER A 632 22.48 26.97 41.10
CA SER A 632 21.39 27.94 40.96
C SER A 632 21.93 29.21 40.30
N LEU A 633 21.40 29.57 39.13
CA LEU A 633 21.58 30.92 38.58
C LEU A 633 20.23 31.61 38.48
N GLY A 634 20.17 32.78 39.13
CA GLY A 634 18.99 33.61 39.29
C GLY A 634 18.41 34.11 37.97
N ARG A 635 17.14 34.51 38.03
CA ARG A 635 16.38 35.04 36.91
C ARG A 635 16.95 36.39 36.43
N PRO A 636 17.19 36.58 35.12
CA PRO A 636 17.01 37.87 34.49
C PRO A 636 15.75 37.84 33.62
N ARG A 637 14.86 38.82 33.85
CA ARG A 637 13.80 39.17 32.90
C ARG A 637 14.45 39.75 31.64
N GLN A 638 14.54 38.97 30.57
CA GLN A 638 14.75 39.51 29.23
C GLN A 638 13.48 39.33 28.40
N ARG A 639 12.95 40.46 27.89
CA ARG A 639 11.93 40.47 26.84
C ARG A 639 12.60 40.05 25.54
N MET A 640 12.25 38.87 25.03
CA MET A 640 12.64 38.43 23.69
C MET A 640 11.56 38.87 22.70
N LYS A 641 11.92 39.69 21.71
CA LYS A 641 11.11 39.85 20.49
C LYS A 641 11.32 38.60 19.64
N VAL A 642 10.29 37.77 19.53
CA VAL A 642 10.29 36.62 18.62
C VAL A 642 9.66 37.08 17.30
N ASP A 643 10.45 37.03 16.23
CA ASP A 643 9.97 37.22 14.87
C ASP A 643 9.34 35.89 14.40
N LEU A 644 8.00 35.87 14.26
CA LEU A 644 7.22 34.68 13.92
C LEU A 644 7.34 34.36 12.42
N LYS A 645 8.42 33.71 12.02
CA LYS A 645 8.37 32.78 10.89
C LYS A 645 7.85 31.45 11.42
N ALA A 646 6.56 31.19 11.23
CA ALA A 646 5.89 29.98 11.67
C ALA A 646 6.49 28.74 10.98
N GLN A 647 7.41 28.06 11.66
CA GLN A 647 7.72 26.65 11.40
C GLN A 647 6.79 25.80 12.27
N TRP A 648 5.84 25.13 11.64
CA TRP A 648 5.02 24.12 12.30
C TRP A 648 5.88 22.86 12.46
N HIS A 649 6.39 22.63 13.67
CA HIS A 649 6.98 21.34 14.01
C HIS A 649 5.84 20.32 14.18
N LEU A 650 5.76 19.36 13.26
CA LEU A 650 4.99 18.13 13.45
C LEU A 650 5.62 17.35 14.62
N LEU A 651 4.91 17.28 15.73
CA LEU A 651 5.29 16.46 16.88
C LEU A 651 5.28 14.98 16.45
N SER A 652 6.46 14.37 16.39
CA SER A 652 6.59 12.92 16.25
C SER A 652 6.25 12.27 17.60
N PHE A 653 5.18 11.49 17.65
CA PHE A 653 4.88 10.66 18.81
C PHE A 653 5.58 9.30 18.65
N GLU A 654 6.56 9.01 19.51
CA GLU A 654 6.98 7.63 19.72
C GLU A 654 5.86 6.85 20.41
N PRO A 655 5.58 5.59 20.01
CA PRO A 655 4.64 4.77 20.74
C PRO A 655 5.24 4.43 22.12
N CYS A 656 4.58 4.85 23.20
CA CYS A 656 4.85 4.31 24.52
C CYS A 656 4.64 2.80 24.49
N SER A 657 5.71 2.06 24.81
CA SER A 657 5.74 0.61 24.97
C SER A 657 4.81 0.13 26.08
#